data_AF-R7RSV1-F1
#
_entry.id   AF-R7RSV1-F1
#
_cell.length_a   1.000
_cell.length_b   1.000
_cell.length_c   1.000
_cell.angle_alpha   90.00
_cell.angle_beta   90.00
_cell.angle_gamma   90.00
#
_symmetry.space_group_name_H-M   'P 1'
#
loop_
_entity.id
_entity.type
_entity.pdbx_description
1 polymer ?
#
loop_
_entity_poly.entity_id
_entity_poly.type
_entity_poly.pdbx_seq_one_letter_code
_entity_poly.pdbx_strand_id
1 'polypeptide(L)'
;MLIKKAVAILTSILISLSFLNLNSTKISATETTNGKYYYEYGGPVDLSIANEEKIIEMLKKEGKINKNATYEEAYNKYLEYMRNAAKENIKQKINKMDKQLKAKQNQAVKKYVFEKRKPDANPKKVNILVLLIEYQDYKHNSIMPEETDMYYKDYNKKHFEDLLFGDNGYTGPNGEKFISMKQYYLEQSGGSLIVDGKVAGWYTAPENAAYYGAENGTSHDISPRTLVEHALQQAALDPSINFADFDKEDRYDLDSDGNYDEPDGIIDHLMIIHAGIGQEAGGGSLGSDAIWSHRWNLGEPYQIPGTEYWAYDYTIQPEDGATGVFAHEFGHDLGLPDEYDTIYSSPVSEPISRWSIMSSGSWSGIILGTEPTGFSPYAKQFLQAVYGGNWQNVIDINYSELTKGGSEVVLRQASETGQVLRIVLPDKKHVVNTPYSGKYSYWGGKGSDGSPFKTWMTAKVDLTNKETAKLTFKTWYDIEEGWDFATVQVREVGSEEWTFLKGNITTTERDPNADVKVPFGITGSSEGKWVDAEFDLSDFVGKEIELKFEYETDSYVFGAGFYVDNISIIADNEQVLFDDVEGEPKFNLNGFIKDTGVIFAPHYYLVEWRNHHGVDKGLAHNNVLGNIFSYDPGMLVWYVDEYFTDNWYGVHPGDGFLGIVDADQNNIMWKFINGKKAFASATYQMHDAAFSKNKESSLYVDLVDYYGRYAEDDYRYSEHVFDDTKDYTNAQLPYLGRNIISYGLKIEIAQQAKDNSYAKIRIKR
;
A
#
# COMPACT_ATOMS: atom_id res chain seq x y z
N MET A 1 34.08 -70.97 -6.39
CA MET A 1 33.12 -70.86 -5.24
C MET A 1 31.95 -70.00 -5.72
N LEU A 2 30.69 -70.41 -5.62
CA LEU A 2 29.85 -70.51 -4.41
C LEU A 2 29.66 -69.11 -3.77
N ILE A 3 28.44 -68.55 -3.56
CA ILE A 3 27.08 -69.11 -3.71
C ILE A 3 26.00 -67.99 -3.94
N LYS A 4 24.93 -68.34 -4.68
CA LYS A 4 23.50 -67.86 -4.72
C LYS A 4 23.05 -66.67 -3.82
N LYS A 5 22.05 -65.81 -4.14
CA LYS A 5 20.80 -65.84 -4.97
C LYS A 5 20.47 -64.37 -5.40
N ALA A 6 20.00 -64.01 -6.61
CA ALA A 6 18.69 -64.24 -7.29
C ALA A 6 17.55 -63.29 -6.79
N VAL A 7 16.64 -62.71 -7.62
CA VAL A 7 16.38 -62.89 -9.08
C VAL A 7 15.49 -61.76 -9.69
N ALA A 8 15.48 -61.62 -11.04
CA ALA A 8 14.47 -60.96 -11.92
C ALA A 8 14.35 -59.41 -11.96
N ILE A 9 14.00 -58.73 -13.08
CA ILE A 9 13.84 -59.16 -14.51
C ILE A 9 14.08 -57.98 -15.52
N LEU A 10 14.32 -58.34 -16.79
CA LEU A 10 14.50 -57.58 -18.07
C LEU A 10 13.94 -56.13 -18.15
N THR A 11 14.57 -55.20 -18.88
CA THR A 11 14.42 -55.07 -20.37
C THR A 11 15.68 -54.78 -21.22
N SER A 12 15.47 -54.69 -22.54
CA SER A 12 16.41 -54.82 -23.69
C SER A 12 17.22 -53.56 -24.08
N ILE A 13 18.13 -53.71 -25.07
CA ILE A 13 19.18 -52.75 -25.47
C ILE A 13 19.19 -52.52 -27.01
N LEU A 14 19.39 -51.24 -27.43
CA LEU A 14 19.70 -50.74 -28.80
C LEU A 14 18.63 -51.04 -29.90
N ILE A 15 18.40 -50.28 -30.98
CA ILE A 15 19.14 -49.32 -31.86
C ILE A 15 18.08 -48.24 -32.33
N SER A 16 18.27 -46.95 -32.66
CA SER A 16 19.39 -45.97 -32.86
C SER A 16 18.89 -44.50 -32.84
N LEU A 17 19.81 -43.53 -32.70
CA LEU A 17 19.83 -42.17 -33.30
C LEU A 17 18.53 -41.31 -33.35
N SER A 18 18.50 -40.27 -32.52
CA SER A 18 17.85 -38.98 -32.81
C SER A 18 18.56 -37.84 -32.04
N PHE A 19 18.33 -36.58 -32.44
CA PHE A 19 19.02 -35.41 -31.87
C PHE A 19 18.49 -35.05 -30.47
N LEU A 20 19.38 -34.53 -29.62
CA LEU A 20 19.02 -33.86 -28.37
C LEU A 20 18.48 -32.46 -28.69
N ASN A 21 17.17 -32.29 -28.62
CA ASN A 21 16.56 -30.98 -28.35
C ASN A 21 16.40 -30.84 -26.84
N LEU A 22 17.03 -29.82 -26.27
CA LEU A 22 16.65 -29.27 -24.97
C LEU A 22 15.40 -28.42 -25.19
N ASN A 23 14.24 -28.92 -24.78
CA ASN A 23 13.05 -28.08 -24.71
C ASN A 23 13.12 -27.25 -23.42
N SER A 24 13.66 -26.03 -23.51
CA SER A 24 13.20 -24.98 -22.62
C SER A 24 11.76 -24.64 -22.98
N THR A 25 10.89 -24.56 -21.98
CA THR A 25 9.47 -24.18 -22.12
C THR A 25 9.35 -22.67 -22.32
N LYS A 26 9.85 -22.16 -23.44
CA LYS A 26 9.64 -20.75 -23.82
C LYS A 26 8.13 -20.46 -23.91
N ILE A 27 7.73 -19.33 -23.33
CA ILE A 27 6.38 -18.77 -23.41
C ILE A 27 5.96 -18.69 -24.89
N SER A 28 4.77 -19.23 -25.20
CA SER A 28 4.30 -19.36 -26.58
C SER A 28 3.72 -18.04 -27.09
N ALA A 29 4.58 -17.17 -27.64
CA ALA A 29 4.20 -15.89 -28.21
C ALA A 29 3.04 -16.00 -29.22
N THR A 30 1.94 -15.30 -28.95
CA THR A 30 0.88 -15.01 -29.92
C THR A 30 1.28 -13.79 -30.76
N GLU A 31 1.27 -13.93 -32.10
CA GLU A 31 1.67 -12.83 -33.01
C GLU A 31 0.70 -11.63 -32.92
N THR A 32 1.09 -10.58 -32.20
CA THR A 32 0.31 -9.34 -32.05
C THR A 32 0.58 -8.33 -33.17
N THR A 33 0.26 -8.70 -34.42
CA THR A 33 0.32 -7.77 -35.56
C THR A 33 -0.84 -6.76 -35.53
N ASN A 34 -0.83 -5.84 -34.57
CA ASN A 34 -1.42 -4.49 -34.62
C ASN A 34 -1.20 -3.79 -33.27
N GLY A 35 -0.64 -2.58 -33.29
CA GLY A 35 -0.57 -1.74 -32.09
C GLY A 35 -1.97 -1.39 -31.58
N LYS A 36 -2.27 -1.82 -30.35
CA LYS A 36 -3.41 -1.36 -29.56
C LYS A 36 -2.91 -1.11 -28.14
N TYR A 37 -2.90 0.15 -27.73
CA TYR A 37 -2.75 0.52 -26.33
C TYR A 37 -3.93 -0.08 -25.56
N TYR A 38 -3.65 -0.88 -24.52
CA TYR A 38 -4.66 -1.67 -23.81
C TYR A 38 -5.28 -0.95 -22.59
N TYR A 39 -5.01 0.34 -22.43
CA TYR A 39 -5.54 1.20 -21.37
C TYR A 39 -6.05 2.51 -21.95
N GLU A 40 -7.26 2.94 -21.55
CA GLU A 40 -7.85 4.22 -21.96
C GLU A 40 -7.35 5.37 -21.09
N TYR A 41 -6.08 5.74 -21.30
CA TYR A 41 -5.35 6.78 -20.54
C TYR A 41 -5.08 6.42 -19.07
N GLY A 42 -4.26 7.23 -18.37
CA GLY A 42 -3.99 7.07 -16.94
C GLY A 42 -2.55 6.69 -16.58
N GLY A 43 -2.13 7.21 -15.44
CA GLY A 43 -1.06 6.74 -14.56
C GLY A 43 -1.52 6.87 -13.11
N PRO A 44 -1.02 6.05 -12.16
CA PRO A 44 -1.23 6.27 -10.75
C PRO A 44 -0.34 7.42 -10.28
N VAL A 45 -0.58 7.91 -9.08
CA VAL A 45 0.18 9.00 -8.47
C VAL A 45 0.44 8.70 -7.00
N ASP A 46 1.70 8.72 -6.57
CA ASP A 46 2.01 8.77 -5.13
C ASP A 46 1.66 10.18 -4.63
N LEU A 47 0.73 10.28 -3.68
CA LEU A 47 0.29 11.58 -3.18
C LEU A 47 1.10 12.03 -1.96
N SER A 48 1.86 11.16 -1.29
CA SER A 48 2.70 11.53 -0.13
C SER A 48 3.73 12.61 -0.46
N ILE A 49 4.19 12.59 -1.71
CA ILE A 49 5.20 13.46 -2.28
C ILE A 49 4.64 14.80 -2.79
N ALA A 50 3.33 15.04 -2.63
CA ALA A 50 2.67 16.27 -3.06
C ALA A 50 3.15 17.51 -2.28
N ASN A 51 3.85 18.41 -2.98
CA ASN A 51 4.24 19.70 -2.45
C ASN A 51 3.07 20.70 -2.58
N GLU A 52 2.23 20.74 -1.53
CA GLU A 52 1.05 21.61 -1.40
C GLU A 52 1.25 23.02 -1.98
N GLU A 53 2.32 23.70 -1.56
CA GLU A 53 2.53 25.10 -1.92
C GLU A 53 2.94 25.26 -3.39
N LYS A 54 3.78 24.35 -3.92
CA LYS A 54 4.17 24.32 -5.34
C LYS A 54 3.00 23.96 -6.26
N ILE A 55 2.15 23.02 -5.86
CA ILE A 55 0.92 22.70 -6.59
C ILE A 55 -0.04 23.90 -6.57
N ILE A 56 -0.19 24.60 -5.43
CA ILE A 56 -0.96 25.85 -5.37
C ILE A 56 -0.37 26.94 -6.29
N GLU A 57 0.96 27.04 -6.41
CA GLU A 57 1.62 27.94 -7.37
C GLU A 57 1.34 27.56 -8.83
N MET A 58 1.45 26.28 -9.20
CA MET A 58 1.13 25.74 -10.54
C MET A 58 -0.33 26.05 -10.92
N LEU A 59 -1.28 25.68 -10.06
CA LEU A 59 -2.71 25.91 -10.28
C LEU A 59 -3.04 27.43 -10.38
N LYS A 60 -2.29 28.31 -9.69
CA LYS A 60 -2.38 29.78 -9.85
C LYS A 60 -1.70 30.29 -11.12
N LYS A 61 -0.60 29.68 -11.57
CA LYS A 61 0.14 30.02 -12.81
C LYS A 61 -0.77 29.83 -14.02
N GLU A 62 -1.43 28.67 -14.07
CA GLU A 62 -2.39 28.24 -15.11
C GLU A 62 -3.75 28.95 -15.01
N GLY A 63 -4.13 29.41 -13.82
CA GLY A 63 -5.42 30.09 -13.58
C GLY A 63 -6.57 29.15 -13.18
N LYS A 64 -6.29 27.86 -12.91
CA LYS A 64 -7.19 26.93 -12.21
C LYS A 64 -7.57 27.47 -10.81
N ILE A 65 -6.65 28.20 -10.17
CA ILE A 65 -6.88 29.01 -8.96
C ILE A 65 -6.69 30.50 -9.31
N ASN A 66 -7.52 31.37 -8.73
CA ASN A 66 -7.37 32.82 -8.87
C ASN A 66 -6.03 33.29 -8.23
N LYS A 67 -5.24 34.09 -8.94
CA LYS A 67 -3.94 34.60 -8.45
C LYS A 67 -4.07 35.39 -7.13
N ASN A 68 -5.22 36.02 -6.91
CA ASN A 68 -5.54 36.77 -5.69
C ASN A 68 -6.41 35.96 -4.70
N ALA A 69 -6.56 34.64 -4.89
CA ALA A 69 -7.25 33.79 -3.93
C ALA A 69 -6.57 33.84 -2.55
N THR A 70 -7.37 33.93 -1.50
CA THR A 70 -6.89 33.67 -0.14
C THR A 70 -6.36 32.23 -0.04
N TYR A 71 -5.46 31.96 0.90
CA TYR A 71 -4.98 30.59 1.10
C TYR A 71 -6.12 29.62 1.39
N GLU A 72 -7.18 30.02 2.09
CA GLU A 72 -8.36 29.19 2.35
C GLU A 72 -9.08 28.79 1.06
N GLU A 73 -9.22 29.69 0.09
CA GLU A 73 -9.78 29.38 -1.24
C GLU A 73 -8.84 28.51 -2.07
N ALA A 74 -7.53 28.77 -2.00
CA ALA A 74 -6.51 28.01 -2.73
C ALA A 74 -6.34 26.58 -2.19
N TYR A 75 -6.32 26.41 -0.86
CA TYR A 75 -6.19 25.12 -0.19
C TYR A 75 -7.42 24.23 -0.39
N ASN A 76 -8.63 24.81 -0.38
CA ASN A 76 -9.83 24.06 -0.77
C ASN A 76 -9.75 23.57 -2.23
N LYS A 77 -9.12 24.33 -3.14
CA LYS A 77 -8.88 23.90 -4.53
C LYS A 77 -7.74 22.89 -4.67
N TYR A 78 -6.70 22.97 -3.84
CA TYR A 78 -5.70 21.93 -3.71
C TYR A 78 -6.32 20.61 -3.23
N LEU A 79 -7.11 20.61 -2.15
CA LEU A 79 -7.82 19.41 -1.70
C LEU A 79 -8.83 18.87 -2.73
N GLU A 80 -9.46 19.72 -3.54
CA GLU A 80 -10.31 19.28 -4.65
C GLU A 80 -9.50 18.58 -5.76
N TYR A 81 -8.32 19.13 -6.09
CA TYR A 81 -7.37 18.57 -7.06
C TYR A 81 -6.80 17.22 -6.58
N MET A 82 -6.25 17.15 -5.37
CA MET A 82 -5.73 15.90 -4.77
C MET A 82 -6.77 14.79 -4.68
N ARG A 83 -8.02 15.13 -4.29
CA ARG A 83 -9.15 14.17 -4.27
C ARG A 83 -9.69 13.81 -5.65
N ASN A 84 -9.26 14.47 -6.72
CA ASN A 84 -9.52 14.05 -8.09
C ASN A 84 -8.40 13.13 -8.59
N ALA A 85 -7.15 13.44 -8.28
CA ALA A 85 -5.99 12.57 -8.51
C ALA A 85 -6.18 11.19 -7.86
N ALA A 86 -6.54 11.16 -6.57
CA ALA A 86 -6.80 9.93 -5.83
C ALA A 86 -7.90 9.03 -6.43
N LYS A 87 -8.87 9.60 -7.17
CA LYS A 87 -9.93 8.81 -7.81
C LYS A 87 -9.41 8.01 -9.00
N GLU A 88 -8.28 8.37 -9.59
CA GLU A 88 -7.64 7.55 -10.63
C GLU A 88 -7.00 6.31 -10.00
N ASN A 89 -6.26 6.47 -8.90
CA ASN A 89 -5.68 5.34 -8.16
C ASN A 89 -6.75 4.29 -7.81
N ILE A 90 -7.94 4.71 -7.36
CA ILE A 90 -9.06 3.82 -7.04
C ILE A 90 -9.62 3.08 -8.29
N LYS A 91 -9.62 3.70 -9.47
CA LYS A 91 -10.12 3.05 -10.71
C LYS A 91 -9.19 1.98 -11.26
N GLN A 92 -7.92 1.98 -10.86
CA GLN A 92 -6.93 1.07 -11.43
C GLN A 92 -7.11 -0.35 -10.89
N LYS A 93 -7.63 -1.23 -11.75
CA LYS A 93 -7.67 -2.66 -11.49
C LYS A 93 -6.26 -3.23 -11.37
N ILE A 94 -5.91 -3.63 -10.15
CA ILE A 94 -4.76 -4.48 -9.84
C ILE A 94 -4.88 -5.77 -10.64
N ASN A 95 -3.83 -6.18 -11.38
CA ASN A 95 -3.90 -7.37 -12.23
C ASN A 95 -3.58 -8.66 -11.43
N LYS A 96 -3.61 -9.81 -12.10
CA LYS A 96 -3.41 -11.11 -11.43
C LYS A 96 -2.00 -11.31 -10.87
N MET A 97 -0.95 -10.83 -11.56
CA MET A 97 0.43 -10.92 -11.10
C MET A 97 0.66 -10.03 -9.86
N ASP A 98 0.15 -8.81 -9.88
CA ASP A 98 0.23 -7.88 -8.74
C ASP A 98 -0.46 -8.45 -7.50
N LYS A 99 -1.67 -9.01 -7.68
CA LYS A 99 -2.43 -9.73 -6.64
C LYS A 99 -1.61 -10.88 -6.05
N GLN A 100 -1.03 -11.73 -6.91
CA GLN A 100 -0.20 -12.88 -6.52
C GLN A 100 1.02 -12.43 -5.70
N LEU A 101 1.75 -11.41 -6.15
CA LEU A 101 2.94 -10.89 -5.47
C LEU A 101 2.59 -10.31 -4.09
N LYS A 102 1.59 -9.41 -4.01
CA LYS A 102 1.13 -8.83 -2.74
C LYS A 102 0.68 -9.91 -1.74
N ALA A 103 0.00 -10.94 -2.22
CA ALA A 103 -0.44 -12.05 -1.39
C ALA A 103 0.70 -12.97 -0.93
N LYS A 104 1.70 -13.23 -1.79
CA LYS A 104 2.96 -13.93 -1.45
C LYS A 104 3.70 -13.19 -0.33
N GLN A 105 3.80 -11.87 -0.43
CA GLN A 105 4.37 -11.00 0.61
C GLN A 105 3.53 -11.02 1.91
N ASN A 106 2.21 -10.88 1.82
CA ASN A 106 1.30 -11.01 2.96
C ASN A 106 1.42 -12.36 3.67
N GLN A 107 1.53 -13.46 2.92
CA GLN A 107 1.78 -14.79 3.48
C GLN A 107 3.14 -14.86 4.19
N ALA A 108 4.20 -14.27 3.63
CA ALA A 108 5.52 -14.24 4.28
C ALA A 108 5.45 -13.51 5.62
N VAL A 109 4.85 -12.31 5.67
CA VAL A 109 4.63 -11.54 6.89
C VAL A 109 3.81 -12.33 7.93
N LYS A 110 2.69 -12.93 7.52
CA LYS A 110 1.80 -13.73 8.40
C LYS A 110 2.46 -15.01 8.93
N LYS A 111 3.42 -15.58 8.20
CA LYS A 111 4.19 -16.78 8.61
C LYS A 111 5.46 -16.44 9.40
N TYR A 112 5.93 -15.19 9.39
CA TYR A 112 7.22 -14.83 9.95
C TYR A 112 7.20 -14.86 11.48
N VAL A 113 8.02 -15.74 12.06
CA VAL A 113 8.31 -15.74 13.49
C VAL A 113 9.47 -14.78 13.72
N PHE A 114 9.20 -13.72 14.49
CA PHE A 114 10.12 -12.64 14.78
C PHE A 114 11.30 -13.07 15.67
N GLU A 115 12.30 -13.72 15.05
CA GLU A 115 13.53 -14.13 15.72
C GLU A 115 14.49 -12.95 15.95
N LYS A 116 15.40 -13.13 16.93
CA LYS A 116 16.43 -12.12 17.22
C LYS A 116 17.45 -12.04 16.09
N ARG A 117 17.77 -10.79 15.71
CA ARG A 117 18.83 -10.36 14.79
C ARG A 117 19.99 -11.36 14.64
N LYS A 118 20.13 -11.91 13.42
CA LYS A 118 21.33 -12.61 12.96
C LYS A 118 22.10 -11.62 12.07
N PRO A 119 23.40 -11.35 12.31
CA PRO A 119 24.20 -10.58 11.37
C PRO A 119 24.25 -11.33 10.04
N ASP A 120 23.88 -10.65 8.95
CA ASP A 120 23.91 -11.25 7.63
C ASP A 120 25.37 -11.41 7.16
N ALA A 121 25.69 -12.58 6.60
CA ALA A 121 26.98 -12.90 6.02
C ALA A 121 26.98 -12.76 4.48
N ASN A 122 25.81 -12.80 3.85
CA ASN A 122 25.59 -12.80 2.41
C ASN A 122 24.49 -11.76 2.06
N PRO A 123 24.73 -10.46 2.28
CA PRO A 123 23.72 -9.43 2.10
C PRO A 123 23.16 -9.43 0.67
N LYS A 124 21.83 -9.35 0.54
CA LYS A 124 21.14 -9.34 -0.75
C LYS A 124 21.58 -8.14 -1.57
N LYS A 125 21.81 -8.37 -2.86
CA LYS A 125 22.23 -7.35 -3.82
C LYS A 125 21.15 -7.20 -4.88
N VAL A 126 20.58 -6.01 -4.97
CA VAL A 126 19.62 -5.64 -6.01
C VAL A 126 20.33 -4.72 -7.00
N ASN A 127 20.15 -4.96 -8.30
CA ASN A 127 20.84 -4.26 -9.37
C ASN A 127 19.82 -3.51 -10.23
N ILE A 128 19.78 -2.19 -10.14
CA ILE A 128 18.72 -1.36 -10.74
C ILE A 128 19.14 -0.87 -12.13
N LEU A 129 18.27 -1.04 -13.12
CA LEU A 129 18.39 -0.39 -14.43
C LEU A 129 17.73 1.00 -14.36
N VAL A 130 18.52 2.06 -14.56
CA VAL A 130 18.06 3.45 -14.49
C VAL A 130 18.18 4.11 -15.87
N LEU A 131 17.05 4.51 -16.46
CA LEU A 131 17.00 5.11 -17.79
C LEU A 131 16.63 6.60 -17.72
N LEU A 132 17.54 7.47 -18.13
CA LEU A 132 17.30 8.91 -18.27
C LEU A 132 16.61 9.19 -19.61
N ILE A 133 15.45 9.86 -19.62
CA ILE A 133 14.69 10.16 -20.84
C ILE A 133 14.16 11.60 -20.88
N GLU A 134 14.38 12.27 -22.00
CA GLU A 134 13.93 13.62 -22.29
C GLU A 134 12.96 13.63 -23.48
N TYR A 135 12.14 14.67 -23.60
CA TYR A 135 11.06 14.75 -24.59
C TYR A 135 11.55 15.33 -25.93
N GLN A 136 10.70 15.34 -26.96
CA GLN A 136 11.03 16.00 -28.23
C GLN A 136 11.22 17.52 -28.06
N ASP A 137 10.36 18.16 -27.26
CA ASP A 137 10.29 19.61 -27.06
C ASP A 137 10.96 20.11 -25.77
N TYR A 138 10.85 19.37 -24.67
CA TYR A 138 11.50 19.70 -23.40
C TYR A 138 12.70 18.79 -23.13
N LYS A 139 13.86 19.40 -22.85
CA LYS A 139 15.16 18.74 -22.74
C LYS A 139 15.69 18.76 -21.32
N HIS A 140 16.53 17.79 -20.95
CA HIS A 140 17.27 17.88 -19.70
C HIS A 140 18.13 19.17 -19.65
N ASN A 141 18.48 19.62 -18.46
CA ASN A 141 19.09 20.92 -18.18
C ASN A 141 18.24 22.15 -18.60
N SER A 142 16.92 21.99 -18.80
CA SER A 142 15.99 23.09 -19.08
C SER A 142 15.26 23.64 -17.85
N ILE A 143 15.46 23.02 -16.67
CA ILE A 143 14.95 23.52 -15.38
C ILE A 143 15.61 24.87 -15.05
N MET A 144 14.83 25.83 -14.54
CA MET A 144 15.35 27.14 -14.15
C MET A 144 15.66 27.21 -12.63
N PRO A 145 16.65 28.01 -12.19
CA PRO A 145 17.04 28.12 -10.78
C PRO A 145 15.93 28.57 -9.82
N GLU A 146 14.92 29.29 -10.31
CA GLU A 146 13.75 29.72 -9.53
C GLU A 146 12.65 28.66 -9.38
N GLU A 147 12.75 27.52 -10.08
CA GLU A 147 11.69 26.51 -10.08
C GLU A 147 11.86 25.48 -8.94
N THR A 148 13.10 25.11 -8.61
CA THR A 148 13.44 24.10 -7.58
C THR A 148 14.66 24.49 -6.74
N ASP A 149 14.64 24.19 -5.45
CA ASP A 149 15.81 24.32 -4.55
C ASP A 149 16.87 23.24 -4.82
N MET A 150 16.51 22.16 -5.53
CA MET A 150 17.41 21.08 -5.99
C MET A 150 18.15 21.42 -7.30
N TYR A 151 18.35 22.72 -7.60
CA TYR A 151 18.86 23.16 -8.91
C TYR A 151 20.33 22.82 -9.19
N TYR A 152 20.59 22.06 -10.25
CA TYR A 152 21.92 21.86 -10.83
C TYR A 152 22.00 22.47 -12.24
N LYS A 153 23.22 22.87 -12.64
CA LYS A 153 23.50 23.36 -14.01
C LYS A 153 23.75 22.25 -15.03
N ASP A 154 23.89 21.02 -14.55
CA ASP A 154 24.20 19.85 -15.36
C ASP A 154 23.76 18.56 -14.63
N TYR A 155 22.51 18.16 -14.84
CA TYR A 155 21.94 16.86 -14.45
C TYR A 155 22.48 15.75 -15.37
N ASN A 156 23.80 15.63 -15.42
CA ASN A 156 24.46 14.58 -16.19
C ASN A 156 24.33 13.22 -15.49
N LYS A 157 24.56 12.15 -16.26
CA LYS A 157 24.57 10.77 -15.75
C LYS A 157 25.38 10.57 -14.45
N LYS A 158 26.50 11.28 -14.25
CA LYS A 158 27.35 11.12 -13.07
C LYS A 158 26.71 11.68 -11.79
N HIS A 159 25.81 12.66 -11.89
CA HIS A 159 24.98 13.14 -10.78
C HIS A 159 24.08 12.00 -10.27
N PHE A 160 23.30 11.36 -11.16
CA PHE A 160 22.42 10.25 -10.79
C PHE A 160 23.20 9.01 -10.32
N GLU A 161 24.38 8.72 -10.89
CA GLU A 161 25.27 7.66 -10.38
C GLU A 161 25.72 7.91 -8.92
N ASP A 162 26.02 9.16 -8.54
CA ASP A 162 26.34 9.50 -7.13
C ASP A 162 25.10 9.50 -6.23
N LEU A 163 23.96 10.00 -6.72
CA LEU A 163 22.70 10.13 -5.95
C LEU A 163 22.12 8.76 -5.62
N LEU A 164 22.08 7.86 -6.59
CA LEU A 164 21.52 6.51 -6.40
C LEU A 164 22.56 5.56 -5.78
N PHE A 165 23.77 5.49 -6.35
CA PHE A 165 24.72 4.40 -6.09
C PHE A 165 26.05 4.83 -5.44
N GLY A 166 26.22 6.11 -5.11
CA GLY A 166 27.47 6.64 -4.55
C GLY A 166 27.74 6.17 -3.12
N ASP A 167 28.78 5.35 -2.92
CA ASP A 167 29.17 4.82 -1.60
C ASP A 167 29.50 5.91 -0.55
N ASN A 168 29.77 7.15 -1.00
CA ASN A 168 30.08 8.31 -0.17
C ASN A 168 28.97 9.39 -0.21
N GLY A 169 27.80 9.09 -0.76
CA GLY A 169 26.70 10.04 -0.96
C GLY A 169 26.94 11.00 -2.13
N TYR A 170 25.97 11.86 -2.43
CA TYR A 170 26.06 12.85 -3.52
C TYR A 170 26.36 14.26 -3.02
N THR A 171 26.60 15.19 -3.94
CA THR A 171 26.95 16.58 -3.64
C THR A 171 25.75 17.47 -3.93
N GLY A 172 25.34 18.26 -2.94
CA GLY A 172 24.20 19.18 -3.05
C GLY A 172 24.45 20.37 -3.98
N PRO A 173 23.40 21.13 -4.33
CA PRO A 173 23.48 22.21 -5.32
C PRO A 173 24.35 23.39 -4.85
N ASN A 174 24.50 23.60 -3.54
CA ASN A 174 25.39 24.61 -2.95
C ASN A 174 26.72 23.99 -2.44
N GLY A 175 26.99 22.71 -2.72
CA GLY A 175 28.18 21.98 -2.27
C GLY A 175 28.00 21.25 -0.94
N GLU A 176 26.77 21.02 -0.50
CA GLU A 176 26.43 20.16 0.63
C GLU A 176 26.83 18.70 0.36
N LYS A 177 26.72 17.84 1.39
CA LYS A 177 26.92 16.39 1.24
C LYS A 177 25.70 15.64 1.76
N PHE A 178 24.93 15.09 0.83
CA PHE A 178 23.69 14.36 1.11
C PHE A 178 23.90 12.86 0.98
N ILE A 179 23.06 12.10 1.68
CA ILE A 179 23.06 10.63 1.66
C ILE A 179 22.63 10.13 0.28
N SER A 180 23.24 9.07 -0.26
CA SER A 180 22.73 8.42 -1.47
C SER A 180 21.63 7.40 -1.15
N MET A 181 20.82 7.03 -2.13
CA MET A 181 19.83 5.96 -1.98
C MET A 181 20.47 4.64 -1.49
N LYS A 182 21.64 4.27 -2.05
CA LYS A 182 22.46 3.15 -1.59
C LYS A 182 22.85 3.26 -0.12
N GLN A 183 23.31 4.43 0.33
CA GLN A 183 23.64 4.65 1.75
C GLN A 183 22.40 4.60 2.65
N TYR A 184 21.26 5.14 2.20
CA TYR A 184 19.98 5.08 2.91
C TYR A 184 19.56 3.62 3.16
N TYR A 185 19.56 2.79 2.11
CA TYR A 185 19.20 1.38 2.22
C TYR A 185 20.24 0.54 2.98
N LEU A 186 21.54 0.86 2.87
CA LEU A 186 22.58 0.26 3.72
C LEU A 186 22.36 0.59 5.20
N GLU A 187 21.93 1.80 5.55
CA GLU A 187 21.64 2.15 6.95
C GLU A 187 20.36 1.47 7.43
N GLN A 188 19.25 1.56 6.69
CA GLN A 188 17.95 1.02 7.11
C GLN A 188 17.87 -0.51 7.14
N SER A 189 18.62 -1.21 6.29
CA SER A 189 18.80 -2.67 6.38
C SER A 189 19.89 -3.08 7.38
N GLY A 190 20.57 -2.10 8.00
CA GLY A 190 21.80 -2.31 8.77
C GLY A 190 22.83 -3.18 8.04
N GLY A 191 22.94 -3.01 6.72
CA GLY A 191 23.88 -3.69 5.83
C GLY A 191 23.41 -4.99 5.17
N SER A 192 22.15 -5.44 5.34
CA SER A 192 21.66 -6.68 4.68
C SER A 192 21.09 -6.49 3.27
N LEU A 193 20.80 -5.25 2.85
CA LEU A 193 20.49 -4.92 1.45
C LEU A 193 21.56 -3.97 0.91
N ILE A 194 22.08 -4.29 -0.27
CA ILE A 194 22.98 -3.42 -1.04
C ILE A 194 22.28 -3.10 -2.36
N VAL A 195 21.92 -1.83 -2.53
CA VAL A 195 21.45 -1.30 -3.81
C VAL A 195 22.68 -0.93 -4.65
N ASP A 196 22.77 -1.48 -5.85
CA ASP A 196 23.71 -1.05 -6.89
C ASP A 196 22.94 -0.91 -8.22
N GLY A 197 23.58 -0.45 -9.29
CA GLY A 197 22.85 -0.27 -10.55
C GLY A 197 23.62 0.42 -11.66
N LYS A 198 22.88 0.76 -12.72
CA LYS A 198 23.42 1.43 -13.91
C LYS A 198 22.48 2.50 -14.44
N VAL A 199 23.00 3.72 -14.52
CA VAL A 199 22.37 4.83 -15.25
C VAL A 199 22.71 4.74 -16.74
N ALA A 200 21.74 5.00 -17.61
CA ALA A 200 21.89 5.09 -19.06
C ALA A 200 20.98 6.18 -19.66
N GLY A 201 21.17 6.55 -20.92
CA GLY A 201 20.63 7.80 -21.47
C GLY A 201 21.54 9.02 -21.18
N TRP A 202 21.11 10.27 -21.36
CA TRP A 202 19.78 10.76 -21.77
C TRP A 202 19.36 10.30 -23.18
N TYR A 203 18.20 9.64 -23.27
CA TYR A 203 17.54 9.28 -24.54
C TYR A 203 16.45 10.29 -24.89
N THR A 204 16.17 10.53 -26.18
CA THR A 204 15.05 11.37 -26.62
C THR A 204 13.83 10.50 -26.95
N ALA A 205 12.71 10.76 -26.27
CA ALA A 205 11.39 10.25 -26.59
C ALA A 205 10.90 10.84 -27.94
N PRO A 206 10.11 10.09 -28.75
CA PRO A 206 9.68 10.56 -30.06
C PRO A 206 8.63 11.68 -30.00
N GLU A 207 7.86 11.80 -28.92
CA GLU A 207 6.79 12.81 -28.77
C GLU A 207 7.15 13.90 -27.74
N ASN A 208 6.28 14.90 -27.63
CA ASN A 208 6.40 16.02 -26.68
C ASN A 208 6.02 15.61 -25.23
N ALA A 209 6.43 16.40 -24.23
CA ALA A 209 6.10 16.14 -22.81
C ALA A 209 4.60 15.90 -22.56
N ALA A 210 3.76 16.80 -23.08
CA ALA A 210 2.30 16.74 -22.97
C ALA A 210 1.64 15.50 -23.63
N TYR A 211 2.36 14.74 -24.48
CA TYR A 211 1.86 13.46 -24.98
C TYR A 211 1.89 12.37 -23.88
N TYR A 212 2.77 12.50 -22.89
CA TYR A 212 2.94 11.52 -21.81
C TYR A 212 2.27 11.99 -20.51
N GLY A 213 2.49 13.25 -20.10
CA GLY A 213 2.15 13.77 -18.76
C GLY A 213 1.05 14.84 -18.67
N ALA A 214 0.28 15.11 -19.74
CA ALA A 214 -0.81 16.09 -19.65
C ALA A 214 -2.11 15.50 -19.10
N GLU A 215 -2.87 16.32 -18.37
CA GLU A 215 -4.17 15.95 -17.79
C GLU A 215 -5.22 15.53 -18.84
N ASN A 216 -6.01 14.49 -18.53
CA ASN A 216 -7.20 14.12 -19.32
C ASN A 216 -8.41 13.80 -18.42
N GLY A 217 -9.28 14.79 -18.23
CA GLY A 217 -10.51 14.66 -17.44
C GLY A 217 -10.23 14.65 -15.94
N THR A 218 -9.95 13.46 -15.39
CA THR A 218 -9.41 13.28 -14.02
C THR A 218 -8.06 12.56 -14.01
N SER A 219 -7.65 11.98 -15.15
CA SER A 219 -6.29 11.48 -15.40
C SER A 219 -5.27 12.59 -15.25
N HIS A 220 -4.17 12.35 -14.53
CA HIS A 220 -3.07 13.30 -14.38
C HIS A 220 -2.04 13.07 -15.50
N ASP A 221 -1.54 11.84 -15.66
CA ASP A 221 -0.74 11.46 -16.84
C ASP A 221 -1.61 10.83 -17.95
N ILE A 222 -1.36 11.18 -19.21
CA ILE A 222 -2.06 10.59 -20.37
C ILE A 222 -1.51 9.22 -20.76
N SER A 223 -0.19 9.02 -20.70
CA SER A 223 0.48 7.82 -21.22
C SER A 223 1.93 7.63 -20.68
N PRO A 224 2.13 7.52 -19.35
CA PRO A 224 3.47 7.41 -18.77
C PRO A 224 4.13 6.07 -19.14
N ARG A 225 3.36 4.97 -19.19
CA ARG A 225 3.78 3.65 -19.72
C ARG A 225 4.44 3.76 -21.10
N THR A 226 3.88 4.57 -21.99
CA THR A 226 4.41 4.77 -23.34
C THR A 226 5.76 5.51 -23.33
N LEU A 227 6.07 6.30 -22.29
CA LEU A 227 7.42 6.86 -22.12
C LEU A 227 8.42 5.78 -21.68
N VAL A 228 8.02 4.90 -20.76
CA VAL A 228 8.81 3.74 -20.30
C VAL A 228 9.12 2.81 -21.49
N GLU A 229 8.13 2.48 -22.32
CA GLU A 229 8.32 1.71 -23.56
C GLU A 229 9.35 2.37 -24.50
N HIS A 230 9.27 3.68 -24.72
CA HIS A 230 10.24 4.41 -25.54
C HIS A 230 11.64 4.43 -24.91
N ALA A 231 11.76 4.55 -23.58
CA ALA A 231 13.03 4.44 -22.88
C ALA A 231 13.68 3.07 -23.09
N LEU A 232 12.90 1.99 -22.95
CA LEU A 232 13.34 0.61 -23.19
C LEU A 232 13.73 0.37 -24.66
N GLN A 233 12.99 0.93 -25.61
CA GLN A 233 13.34 0.86 -27.04
C GLN A 233 14.67 1.56 -27.36
N GLN A 234 14.97 2.70 -26.72
CA GLN A 234 16.28 3.38 -26.89
C GLN A 234 17.39 2.63 -26.15
N ALA A 235 17.13 2.12 -24.94
CA ALA A 235 18.05 1.28 -24.18
C ALA A 235 18.45 0.01 -24.95
N ALA A 236 17.53 -0.62 -25.69
CA ALA A 236 17.79 -1.78 -26.54
C ALA A 236 18.78 -1.51 -27.69
N LEU A 237 19.01 -0.23 -28.02
CA LEU A 237 19.97 0.21 -29.04
C LEU A 237 21.31 0.68 -28.43
N ASP A 238 21.42 0.77 -27.10
CA ASP A 238 22.63 1.21 -26.39
C ASP A 238 23.59 0.03 -26.18
N PRO A 239 24.73 -0.04 -26.89
CA PRO A 239 25.66 -1.18 -26.81
C PRO A 239 26.43 -1.23 -25.49
N SER A 240 26.19 -0.31 -24.55
CA SER A 240 26.69 -0.42 -23.19
C SER A 240 25.75 -1.19 -22.26
N ILE A 241 24.46 -1.32 -22.58
CA ILE A 241 23.50 -2.02 -21.73
C ILE A 241 23.58 -3.53 -21.99
N ASN A 242 23.57 -4.29 -20.91
CA ASN A 242 23.45 -5.74 -20.90
C ASN A 242 22.29 -6.10 -19.97
N PHE A 243 21.11 -6.35 -20.54
CA PHE A 243 19.89 -6.60 -19.77
C PHE A 243 20.03 -7.81 -18.82
N ALA A 244 20.87 -8.78 -19.18
CA ALA A 244 21.26 -9.92 -18.35
C ALA A 244 21.90 -9.56 -17.00
N ASP A 245 22.30 -8.30 -16.76
CA ASP A 245 22.81 -7.87 -15.45
C ASP A 245 21.68 -7.52 -14.47
N PHE A 246 20.45 -7.27 -14.95
CA PHE A 246 19.29 -6.76 -14.20
C PHE A 246 18.08 -7.71 -14.25
N ASP A 247 18.33 -8.99 -14.53
CA ASP A 247 17.37 -10.11 -14.51
C ASP A 247 18.02 -11.21 -13.65
N LYS A 248 17.61 -11.32 -12.38
CA LYS A 248 18.25 -12.10 -11.30
C LYS A 248 17.25 -12.75 -10.36
N GLU A 249 16.01 -12.26 -10.30
CA GLU A 249 15.00 -12.64 -9.30
C GLU A 249 13.64 -12.93 -9.92
N ASP A 250 13.20 -14.19 -9.92
CA ASP A 250 11.80 -14.55 -10.16
C ASP A 250 10.93 -14.06 -8.97
N ARG A 251 10.53 -12.79 -9.07
CA ARG A 251 9.66 -12.12 -8.11
C ARG A 251 8.30 -12.83 -8.00
N TYR A 252 7.83 -13.50 -9.06
CA TYR A 252 6.44 -13.95 -9.22
C TYR A 252 6.22 -15.46 -9.06
N ASP A 253 7.26 -16.30 -9.05
CA ASP A 253 7.20 -17.77 -9.09
C ASP A 253 6.64 -18.28 -10.45
N LEU A 254 7.16 -17.74 -11.57
CA LEU A 254 6.62 -17.92 -12.93
C LEU A 254 6.72 -19.37 -13.45
N ASP A 255 7.71 -20.15 -13.03
CA ASP A 255 7.77 -21.60 -13.30
C ASP A 255 7.20 -22.48 -12.17
N SER A 256 7.00 -21.88 -10.99
CA SER A 256 6.39 -22.47 -9.78
C SER A 256 7.22 -23.57 -9.11
N ASP A 257 8.55 -23.53 -9.21
CA ASP A 257 9.48 -24.37 -8.43
C ASP A 257 9.72 -23.86 -6.99
N GLY A 258 9.52 -22.55 -6.74
CA GLY A 258 9.68 -21.89 -5.44
C GLY A 258 11.07 -21.28 -5.16
N ASN A 259 11.96 -21.20 -6.14
CA ASN A 259 13.23 -20.48 -6.07
C ASN A 259 13.12 -19.04 -6.61
N TYR A 260 13.48 -18.04 -5.79
CA TYR A 260 13.35 -16.61 -6.15
C TYR A 260 14.69 -15.90 -6.37
N ASP A 261 15.81 -16.62 -6.24
CA ASP A 261 17.16 -16.10 -6.50
C ASP A 261 17.70 -16.66 -7.85
N GLU A 262 16.84 -16.74 -8.87
CA GLU A 262 17.19 -17.07 -10.26
C GLU A 262 16.40 -16.23 -11.29
N PRO A 263 16.89 -16.08 -12.56
CA PRO A 263 16.31 -15.17 -13.55
C PRO A 263 15.05 -15.70 -14.24
N ASP A 264 14.00 -14.88 -14.34
CA ASP A 264 12.75 -15.19 -15.06
C ASP A 264 12.70 -14.58 -16.48
N GLY A 265 13.64 -13.69 -16.81
CA GLY A 265 13.71 -12.95 -18.07
C GLY A 265 13.07 -11.56 -18.04
N ILE A 266 12.49 -11.14 -16.91
CA ILE A 266 11.98 -9.79 -16.64
C ILE A 266 13.10 -8.98 -15.96
N ILE A 267 13.12 -7.65 -16.18
CA ILE A 267 14.01 -6.76 -15.43
C ILE A 267 13.54 -6.64 -13.97
N ASP A 268 14.40 -7.05 -13.03
CA ASP A 268 14.16 -7.10 -11.58
C ASP A 268 13.61 -5.76 -11.06
N HIS A 269 14.28 -4.67 -11.45
CA HIS A 269 14.13 -3.32 -10.90
C HIS A 269 14.41 -2.27 -12.00
N LEU A 270 13.38 -1.54 -12.42
CA LEU A 270 13.45 -0.53 -13.48
C LEU A 270 13.05 0.86 -12.95
N MET A 271 13.97 1.83 -13.03
CA MET A 271 13.72 3.23 -12.72
C MET A 271 13.82 4.09 -13.98
N ILE A 272 12.86 4.97 -14.20
CA ILE A 272 12.85 5.96 -15.28
C ILE A 272 13.02 7.36 -14.67
N ILE A 273 13.94 8.15 -15.19
CA ILE A 273 14.11 9.55 -14.79
C ILE A 273 13.76 10.42 -15.99
N HIS A 274 12.67 11.18 -15.89
CA HIS A 274 12.22 12.06 -16.97
C HIS A 274 12.82 13.47 -16.82
N ALA A 275 13.00 14.18 -17.94
CA ALA A 275 13.42 15.59 -17.92
C ALA A 275 12.37 16.49 -17.25
N GLY A 276 12.82 17.55 -16.58
CA GLY A 276 11.95 18.50 -15.89
C GLY A 276 11.53 18.08 -14.48
N ILE A 277 10.78 18.96 -13.83
CA ILE A 277 10.25 18.80 -12.46
C ILE A 277 8.94 17.99 -12.51
N GLY A 278 8.68 17.17 -11.49
CA GLY A 278 7.47 16.35 -11.37
C GLY A 278 6.20 17.18 -11.07
N GLN A 279 5.03 16.69 -11.46
CA GLN A 279 3.75 17.37 -11.25
C GLN A 279 3.44 17.55 -9.75
N GLU A 280 3.88 16.62 -8.90
CA GLU A 280 3.82 16.69 -7.44
C GLU A 280 4.56 17.91 -6.86
N ALA A 281 5.58 18.39 -7.57
CA ALA A 281 6.37 19.57 -7.25
C ALA A 281 5.99 20.79 -8.12
N GLY A 282 4.80 20.77 -8.72
CA GLY A 282 4.24 21.85 -9.53
C GLY A 282 4.76 21.93 -10.97
N GLY A 283 5.46 20.90 -11.46
CA GLY A 283 5.83 20.71 -12.87
C GLY A 283 6.78 21.75 -13.48
N GLY A 284 7.28 22.72 -12.71
CA GLY A 284 8.17 23.78 -13.19
C GLY A 284 7.62 24.50 -14.43
N SER A 285 8.37 24.44 -15.54
CA SER A 285 8.00 25.05 -16.82
C SER A 285 7.01 24.22 -17.66
N LEU A 286 6.83 22.93 -17.35
CA LEU A 286 5.78 22.09 -17.95
C LEU A 286 4.43 22.28 -17.23
N GLY A 287 4.45 22.52 -15.91
CA GLY A 287 3.22 22.61 -15.11
C GLY A 287 2.44 21.30 -15.16
N SER A 288 1.13 21.36 -15.40
CA SER A 288 0.27 20.16 -15.51
C SER A 288 0.47 19.32 -16.79
N ASP A 289 1.48 19.63 -17.61
CA ASP A 289 1.98 18.74 -18.69
C ASP A 289 3.18 17.88 -18.24
N ALA A 290 3.66 18.05 -17.00
CA ALA A 290 4.67 17.18 -16.37
C ALA A 290 4.05 15.87 -15.87
N ILE A 291 4.84 14.80 -15.93
CA ILE A 291 4.50 13.52 -15.27
C ILE A 291 4.55 13.69 -13.74
N TRP A 292 3.66 13.02 -13.04
CA TRP A 292 3.69 12.88 -11.58
C TRP A 292 4.44 11.59 -11.19
N SER A 293 5.38 11.65 -10.23
CA SER A 293 6.16 10.45 -9.84
C SER A 293 5.30 9.28 -9.34
N HIS A 294 5.59 8.07 -9.80
CA HIS A 294 4.90 6.87 -9.33
C HIS A 294 5.66 5.55 -9.56
N ARG A 295 5.34 4.54 -8.76
CA ARG A 295 5.54 3.12 -9.02
C ARG A 295 4.31 2.51 -9.69
N TRP A 296 4.48 1.88 -10.85
CA TRP A 296 3.41 1.13 -11.53
C TRP A 296 3.98 -0.11 -12.25
N ASN A 297 3.23 -0.62 -13.23
CA ASN A 297 3.65 -1.65 -14.16
C ASN A 297 3.19 -1.30 -15.58
N LEU A 298 3.69 -2.00 -16.59
CA LEU A 298 3.28 -1.85 -17.99
C LEU A 298 1.92 -2.53 -18.30
N GLY A 299 1.27 -3.11 -17.29
CA GLY A 299 -0.06 -3.73 -17.36
C GLY A 299 -0.03 -5.21 -17.74
N GLU A 300 0.81 -5.55 -18.71
CA GLU A 300 1.23 -6.90 -19.09
C GLU A 300 2.76 -6.87 -19.35
N PRO A 301 3.50 -8.00 -19.25
CA PRO A 301 4.92 -8.02 -19.55
C PRO A 301 5.24 -7.56 -20.99
N TYR A 302 6.15 -6.58 -21.10
CA TYR A 302 6.54 -5.95 -22.36
C TYR A 302 7.89 -6.47 -22.85
N GLN A 303 7.95 -7.12 -24.02
CA GLN A 303 9.22 -7.58 -24.58
C GLN A 303 10.07 -6.40 -25.07
N ILE A 304 11.27 -6.25 -24.53
CA ILE A 304 12.22 -5.20 -24.90
C ILE A 304 12.71 -5.45 -26.35
N PRO A 305 12.36 -4.62 -27.34
CA PRO A 305 12.46 -5.01 -28.75
C PRO A 305 13.89 -5.31 -29.22
N GLY A 306 14.05 -6.45 -29.89
CA GLY A 306 15.36 -6.93 -30.35
C GLY A 306 16.15 -7.73 -29.31
N THR A 307 15.62 -7.91 -28.09
CA THR A 307 16.20 -8.73 -27.02
C THR A 307 15.31 -9.92 -26.66
N GLU A 308 15.76 -10.79 -25.76
CA GLU A 308 14.91 -11.84 -25.15
C GLU A 308 14.38 -11.48 -23.76
N TYR A 309 14.64 -10.25 -23.29
CA TYR A 309 14.24 -9.73 -21.98
C TYR A 309 12.93 -8.94 -22.04
N TRP A 310 12.29 -8.83 -20.90
CA TRP A 310 10.99 -8.19 -20.72
C TRP A 310 11.07 -7.13 -19.62
N ALA A 311 10.19 -6.14 -19.64
CA ALA A 311 9.96 -5.24 -18.52
C ALA A 311 8.50 -5.36 -18.08
N TYR A 312 8.23 -5.14 -16.80
CA TYR A 312 6.87 -5.20 -16.27
C TYR A 312 6.66 -4.14 -15.21
N ASP A 313 7.20 -4.31 -14.00
CA ASP A 313 7.20 -3.29 -12.95
C ASP A 313 8.17 -2.14 -13.30
N TYR A 314 7.82 -0.91 -12.93
CA TYR A 314 8.69 0.26 -13.06
C TYR A 314 8.38 1.34 -12.01
N THR A 315 9.35 2.22 -11.74
CA THR A 315 9.13 3.51 -11.08
C THR A 315 9.52 4.66 -12.01
N ILE A 316 8.88 5.81 -11.90
CA ILE A 316 9.21 7.02 -12.67
C ILE A 316 9.31 8.26 -11.78
N GLN A 317 10.38 9.05 -11.97
CA GLN A 317 10.73 10.22 -11.17
C GLN A 317 11.26 11.39 -12.04
N PRO A 318 11.26 12.64 -11.54
CA PRO A 318 11.79 13.81 -12.25
C PRO A 318 13.31 13.97 -12.17
N GLU A 319 13.81 14.86 -13.02
CA GLU A 319 15.21 15.24 -13.16
C GLU A 319 15.79 15.90 -11.90
N ASP A 320 14.99 16.68 -11.15
CA ASP A 320 15.40 17.30 -9.89
C ASP A 320 15.11 16.45 -8.64
N GLY A 321 14.73 15.19 -8.83
CA GLY A 321 14.43 14.25 -7.76
C GLY A 321 15.55 14.16 -6.71
N ALA A 322 15.18 14.22 -5.43
CA ALA A 322 16.09 14.02 -4.31
C ALA A 322 16.05 12.56 -3.83
N THR A 323 17.05 12.14 -3.04
CA THR A 323 17.19 10.74 -2.59
C THR A 323 15.93 10.20 -1.89
N GLY A 324 15.15 11.04 -1.21
CA GLY A 324 13.91 10.63 -0.56
C GLY A 324 12.80 10.14 -1.51
N VAL A 325 12.67 10.72 -2.71
CA VAL A 325 11.67 10.28 -3.70
C VAL A 325 12.07 8.91 -4.27
N PHE A 326 13.31 8.78 -4.76
CA PHE A 326 13.84 7.49 -5.24
C PHE A 326 13.81 6.39 -4.18
N ALA A 327 14.05 6.73 -2.91
CA ALA A 327 14.02 5.76 -1.82
C ALA A 327 12.60 5.36 -1.40
N HIS A 328 11.61 6.26 -1.46
CA HIS A 328 10.19 5.96 -1.26
C HIS A 328 9.68 4.99 -2.34
N GLU A 329 9.92 5.33 -3.59
CA GLU A 329 9.43 4.61 -4.77
C GLU A 329 10.02 3.20 -4.89
N PHE A 330 11.30 3.05 -4.55
CA PHE A 330 11.89 1.72 -4.40
C PHE A 330 11.33 0.95 -3.19
N GLY A 331 10.77 1.63 -2.20
CA GLY A 331 10.03 1.01 -1.10
C GLY A 331 8.79 0.27 -1.62
N HIS A 332 8.03 0.88 -2.54
CA HIS A 332 6.91 0.23 -3.23
C HIS A 332 7.34 -0.90 -4.17
N ASP A 333 8.53 -0.80 -4.77
CA ASP A 333 9.08 -1.90 -5.57
C ASP A 333 9.49 -3.10 -4.69
N LEU A 334 10.03 -2.84 -3.50
CA LEU A 334 10.19 -3.83 -2.43
C LEU A 334 8.85 -4.27 -1.79
N GLY A 335 7.71 -3.75 -2.24
CA GLY A 335 6.37 -4.17 -1.83
C GLY A 335 5.76 -3.44 -0.62
N LEU A 336 6.38 -2.36 -0.12
CA LEU A 336 5.81 -1.59 0.97
C LEU A 336 4.55 -0.83 0.54
N PRO A 337 3.51 -0.81 1.38
CA PRO A 337 2.36 0.05 1.17
C PRO A 337 2.70 1.51 1.49
N ASP A 338 1.91 2.40 0.90
CA ASP A 338 1.69 3.76 1.39
C ASP A 338 1.25 3.73 2.87
N GLU A 339 1.82 4.60 3.71
CA GLU A 339 1.39 4.76 5.11
C GLU A 339 0.47 5.98 5.30
N TYR A 340 0.24 6.80 4.27
CA TYR A 340 -0.60 8.00 4.32
C TYR A 340 -2.07 7.76 3.93
N ASP A 341 -2.91 8.79 4.03
CA ASP A 341 -4.31 8.75 3.55
C ASP A 341 -4.35 8.77 2.01
N THR A 342 -4.21 7.60 1.38
CA THR A 342 -4.10 7.44 -0.08
C THR A 342 -5.30 7.93 -0.89
N ILE A 343 -6.43 8.29 -0.26
CA ILE A 343 -7.59 8.88 -0.94
C ILE A 343 -7.87 10.34 -0.58
N TYR A 344 -7.03 10.96 0.26
CA TYR A 344 -7.17 12.33 0.74
C TYR A 344 -8.53 12.57 1.40
N SER A 345 -9.02 11.57 2.14
CA SER A 345 -10.29 11.65 2.85
C SER A 345 -10.23 12.70 3.98
N SER A 346 -9.13 12.69 4.75
CA SER A 346 -8.78 13.69 5.76
C SER A 346 -8.49 15.07 5.14
N PRO A 347 -8.95 16.18 5.75
CA PRO A 347 -8.55 17.54 5.37
C PRO A 347 -7.21 17.97 6.00
N VAL A 348 -6.51 17.09 6.73
CA VAL A 348 -5.24 17.38 7.43
C VAL A 348 -4.18 16.28 7.29
N SER A 349 -4.40 15.27 6.43
CA SER A 349 -3.64 14.01 6.36
C SER A 349 -3.80 13.14 7.63
N GLU A 350 -2.88 12.19 7.81
CA GLU A 350 -2.85 11.12 8.82
C GLU A 350 -1.84 11.37 9.96
N PRO A 351 -1.96 10.67 11.13
CA PRO A 351 -1.02 10.77 12.24
C PRO A 351 0.25 9.92 12.01
N ILE A 352 0.98 10.19 10.92
CA ILE A 352 2.30 9.64 10.62
C ILE A 352 3.21 10.75 10.08
N SER A 353 2.89 11.32 8.90
CA SER A 353 3.67 12.41 8.28
C SER A 353 5.19 12.12 8.26
N ARG A 354 6.05 13.07 8.68
CA ARG A 354 7.52 12.98 8.58
C ARG A 354 8.17 11.88 9.43
N TRP A 355 7.42 11.10 10.19
CA TRP A 355 7.99 10.00 10.99
C TRP A 355 8.35 8.75 10.19
N SER A 356 7.89 8.61 8.95
CA SER A 356 8.23 7.50 8.05
C SER A 356 8.47 7.98 6.63
N ILE A 357 9.41 7.35 5.93
CA ILE A 357 9.61 7.58 4.50
C ILE A 357 8.40 7.18 3.66
N MET A 358 7.55 6.24 4.10
CA MET A 358 6.33 5.81 3.36
C MET A 358 5.12 6.72 3.60
N SER A 359 5.33 7.85 4.27
CA SER A 359 4.51 9.07 4.18
C SER A 359 5.47 10.21 3.77
N SER A 360 5.10 11.47 4.01
CA SER A 360 5.87 12.66 3.64
C SER A 360 7.29 12.77 4.24
N GLY A 361 7.78 11.80 5.04
CA GLY A 361 9.19 11.73 5.47
C GLY A 361 10.18 11.54 4.33
N SER A 362 9.71 11.14 3.14
CA SER A 362 10.42 11.24 1.86
C SER A 362 10.82 12.67 1.47
N TRP A 363 10.18 13.70 2.04
CA TRP A 363 10.42 15.12 1.71
C TRP A 363 11.22 15.90 2.77
N SER A 364 11.86 15.25 3.74
CA SER A 364 12.63 15.97 4.77
C SER A 364 14.06 16.32 4.32
N GLY A 365 14.67 17.32 4.98
CA GLY A 365 16.00 17.87 4.69
C GLY A 365 16.04 19.39 4.57
N ILE A 366 17.24 19.96 4.75
CA ILE A 366 17.48 21.41 4.59
C ILE A 366 17.11 21.90 3.18
N ILE A 367 17.30 21.04 2.18
CA ILE A 367 16.60 21.08 0.89
C ILE A 367 15.63 19.90 0.89
N LEU A 368 14.43 20.14 0.38
CA LEU A 368 13.35 19.16 0.40
C LEU A 368 13.76 17.81 -0.22
N GLY A 369 13.53 16.73 0.51
CA GLY A 369 13.82 15.33 0.12
C GLY A 369 15.29 14.92 0.11
N THR A 370 16.22 15.77 0.54
CA THR A 370 17.67 15.46 0.57
C THR A 370 18.13 14.72 1.83
N GLU A 371 17.30 14.72 2.88
CA GLU A 371 17.52 13.98 4.13
C GLU A 371 16.24 13.22 4.52
N PRO A 372 15.84 12.19 3.74
CA PRO A 372 14.64 11.42 4.07
C PRO A 372 14.79 10.69 5.41
N THR A 373 13.71 10.60 6.16
CA THR A 373 13.69 9.96 7.48
C THR A 373 13.70 8.43 7.38
N GLY A 374 13.93 7.72 8.49
CA GLY A 374 13.89 6.26 8.49
C GLY A 374 12.48 5.69 8.21
N PHE A 375 12.42 4.45 7.73
CA PHE A 375 11.18 3.67 7.66
C PHE A 375 10.52 3.54 9.04
N SER A 376 9.19 3.49 9.06
CA SER A 376 8.40 3.09 10.24
C SER A 376 8.85 1.71 10.77
N PRO A 377 8.53 1.38 12.04
CA PRO A 377 8.79 0.04 12.55
C PRO A 377 7.93 -1.03 11.86
N TYR A 378 6.77 -0.67 11.29
CA TYR A 378 5.92 -1.58 10.53
C TYR A 378 6.54 -1.96 9.19
N ALA A 379 6.99 -0.97 8.41
CA ALA A 379 7.73 -1.17 7.17
C ALA A 379 9.01 -1.99 7.40
N LYS A 380 9.74 -1.72 8.49
CA LYS A 380 10.89 -2.56 8.90
C LYS A 380 10.48 -3.99 9.23
N GLN A 381 9.32 -4.23 9.85
CA GLN A 381 8.80 -5.59 10.09
C GLN A 381 8.45 -6.31 8.80
N PHE A 382 7.84 -5.61 7.83
CA PHE A 382 7.55 -6.16 6.50
C PHE A 382 8.83 -6.58 5.77
N LEU A 383 9.81 -5.67 5.66
CA LEU A 383 11.08 -5.95 4.98
C LEU A 383 11.89 -7.05 5.68
N GLN A 384 11.88 -7.10 7.01
CA GLN A 384 12.50 -8.17 7.82
C GLN A 384 11.86 -9.55 7.60
N ALA A 385 10.55 -9.58 7.28
CA ALA A 385 9.81 -10.81 7.02
C ALA A 385 9.90 -11.29 5.57
N VAL A 386 9.90 -10.38 4.60
CA VAL A 386 9.95 -10.69 3.15
C VAL A 386 11.39 -10.97 2.70
N TYR A 387 12.36 -10.13 3.08
CA TYR A 387 13.75 -10.22 2.62
C TYR A 387 14.72 -10.79 3.65
N GLY A 388 14.24 -11.13 4.85
CA GLY A 388 15.12 -11.57 5.93
C GLY A 388 16.09 -10.46 6.33
N GLY A 389 17.38 -10.79 6.43
CA GLY A 389 18.42 -9.80 6.72
C GLY A 389 18.26 -9.15 8.10
N ASN A 390 18.34 -7.81 8.16
CA ASN A 390 18.67 -7.08 9.37
C ASN A 390 17.96 -5.70 9.51
N TRP A 391 16.77 -5.54 8.93
CA TRP A 391 15.96 -4.32 9.00
C TRP A 391 15.38 -4.02 10.38
N GLN A 392 15.09 -5.06 11.18
CA GLN A 392 14.40 -4.93 12.45
C GLN A 392 15.01 -5.80 13.55
N ASN A 393 15.14 -5.24 14.74
CA ASN A 393 15.63 -5.92 15.95
C ASN A 393 14.57 -5.82 17.05
N VAL A 394 13.50 -6.59 16.88
CA VAL A 394 12.31 -6.58 17.72
C VAL A 394 12.50 -7.28 19.07
N ILE A 395 11.81 -6.75 20.08
CA ILE A 395 11.62 -7.33 21.40
C ILE A 395 10.12 -7.49 21.62
N ASP A 396 9.61 -8.71 21.49
CA ASP A 396 8.20 -9.01 21.79
C ASP A 396 7.93 -9.07 23.31
N ILE A 397 6.76 -8.55 23.70
CA ILE A 397 6.14 -8.74 25.00
C ILE A 397 4.64 -9.04 24.77
N ASN A 398 4.18 -10.20 25.21
CA ASN A 398 2.73 -10.48 25.25
C ASN A 398 2.11 -9.76 26.47
N TYR A 399 1.03 -9.02 26.26
CA TYR A 399 0.30 -8.35 27.34
C TYR A 399 -0.21 -9.34 28.41
N SER A 400 -0.55 -10.56 28.00
CA SER A 400 -0.97 -11.66 28.88
C SER A 400 0.14 -12.13 29.85
N GLU A 401 1.41 -11.87 29.53
CA GLU A 401 2.59 -12.26 30.33
C GLU A 401 3.11 -11.12 31.23
N LEU A 402 2.61 -9.89 31.06
CA LEU A 402 3.00 -8.73 31.87
C LEU A 402 2.59 -8.90 33.34
N THR A 403 3.59 -9.04 34.22
CA THR A 403 3.38 -9.09 35.67
C THR A 403 3.19 -7.70 36.28
N LYS A 404 2.65 -7.62 37.50
CA LYS A 404 2.55 -6.38 38.29
C LYS A 404 3.89 -5.74 38.65
N GLY A 405 5.02 -6.43 38.47
CA GLY A 405 6.35 -5.84 38.58
C GLY A 405 6.73 -5.01 37.35
N GLY A 406 6.05 -5.24 36.23
CA GLY A 406 6.42 -4.73 34.91
C GLY A 406 7.61 -5.45 34.29
N SER A 407 7.97 -5.00 33.09
CA SER A 407 9.20 -5.36 32.36
C SER A 407 10.05 -4.10 32.15
N GLU A 408 11.37 -4.24 32.10
CA GLU A 408 12.28 -3.14 31.75
C GLU A 408 13.08 -3.48 30.49
N VAL A 409 13.06 -2.59 29.51
CA VAL A 409 13.72 -2.71 28.20
C VAL A 409 14.65 -1.51 28.01
N VAL A 410 15.76 -1.68 27.31
CA VAL A 410 16.58 -0.55 26.80
C VAL A 410 16.34 -0.47 25.31
N LEU A 411 15.77 0.64 24.84
CA LEU A 411 15.63 0.96 23.42
C LEU A 411 16.76 1.92 23.03
N ARG A 412 17.45 1.61 21.95
CA ARG A 412 18.41 2.49 21.27
C ARG A 412 17.75 3.16 20.07
N GLN A 413 18.37 4.24 19.59
CA GLN A 413 17.93 4.94 18.39
C GLN A 413 17.71 3.99 17.20
N ALA A 414 16.53 4.04 16.60
CA ALA A 414 16.04 3.06 15.64
C ALA A 414 16.74 3.14 14.28
N SER A 415 17.23 4.31 13.87
CA SER A 415 18.03 4.50 12.65
C SER A 415 19.33 3.68 12.63
N GLU A 416 20.02 3.57 13.77
CA GLU A 416 21.26 2.79 13.90
C GLU A 416 21.01 1.29 14.13
N THR A 417 19.91 0.95 14.81
CA THR A 417 19.77 -0.38 15.45
C THR A 417 18.59 -1.22 14.97
N GLY A 418 17.65 -0.64 14.21
CA GLY A 418 16.37 -1.27 13.86
C GLY A 418 15.51 -1.64 15.07
N GLN A 419 15.83 -1.15 16.27
CA GLN A 419 15.30 -1.69 17.51
C GLN A 419 13.89 -1.19 17.82
N VAL A 420 12.97 -2.13 18.02
CA VAL A 420 11.58 -1.88 18.40
C VAL A 420 11.15 -2.81 19.54
N LEU A 421 10.23 -2.35 20.37
CA LEU A 421 9.49 -3.14 21.34
C LEU A 421 8.07 -3.37 20.77
N ARG A 422 7.71 -4.63 20.51
CA ARG A 422 6.35 -5.00 20.10
C ARG A 422 5.56 -5.47 21.31
N ILE A 423 4.39 -4.90 21.55
CA ILE A 423 3.50 -5.29 22.66
C ILE A 423 2.24 -5.90 22.07
N VAL A 424 2.18 -7.24 22.08
CA VAL A 424 1.08 -8.02 21.52
C VAL A 424 -0.11 -7.97 22.49
N LEU A 425 -1.26 -7.53 21.99
CA LEU A 425 -2.51 -7.40 22.73
C LEU A 425 -3.46 -8.57 22.40
N PRO A 426 -4.52 -8.83 23.19
CA PRO A 426 -5.59 -9.74 22.80
C PRO A 426 -6.35 -9.17 21.58
N ASP A 427 -6.77 -10.03 20.65
CA ASP A 427 -7.41 -9.63 19.39
C ASP A 427 -8.55 -8.60 19.58
N LYS A 428 -8.49 -7.50 18.82
CA LYS A 428 -9.51 -6.44 18.83
C LYS A 428 -10.78 -6.96 18.16
N LYS A 429 -11.93 -6.60 18.74
CA LYS A 429 -13.24 -6.88 18.14
C LYS A 429 -13.63 -5.74 17.18
N HIS A 430 -13.91 -6.10 15.94
CA HIS A 430 -14.46 -5.20 14.92
C HIS A 430 -15.90 -5.60 14.59
N VAL A 431 -16.73 -4.60 14.25
CA VAL A 431 -18.11 -4.82 13.81
C VAL A 431 -18.14 -4.64 12.30
N VAL A 432 -18.39 -5.74 11.58
CA VAL A 432 -18.52 -5.77 10.12
C VAL A 432 -19.91 -5.31 9.72
N ASN A 433 -20.93 -5.88 10.35
CA ASN A 433 -22.32 -5.49 10.22
C ASN A 433 -23.05 -5.69 11.55
N THR A 434 -24.32 -5.29 11.60
CA THR A 434 -25.28 -5.79 12.59
C THR A 434 -26.28 -6.64 11.83
N PRO A 435 -26.57 -7.89 12.24
CA PRO A 435 -27.60 -8.74 11.60
C PRO A 435 -28.92 -8.01 11.40
N TYR A 436 -29.62 -8.30 10.29
CA TYR A 436 -30.82 -7.56 9.90
C TYR A 436 -31.96 -7.73 10.93
N SER A 437 -32.07 -8.91 11.51
CA SER A 437 -32.89 -9.15 12.70
C SER A 437 -32.13 -9.95 13.78
N GLY A 438 -32.76 -10.13 14.95
CA GLY A 438 -32.24 -10.99 16.00
C GLY A 438 -30.85 -10.58 16.53
N LYS A 439 -29.90 -11.51 16.43
CA LYS A 439 -28.50 -11.46 16.87
C LYS A 439 -27.55 -12.17 15.91
N TYR A 440 -28.07 -12.98 14.99
CA TYR A 440 -27.28 -13.81 14.10
C TYR A 440 -27.69 -13.65 12.64
N SER A 441 -26.76 -13.92 11.74
CA SER A 441 -27.03 -14.13 10.31
C SER A 441 -26.15 -15.26 9.78
N TYR A 442 -26.46 -15.81 8.61
CA TYR A 442 -25.60 -16.79 7.95
C TYR A 442 -24.49 -16.07 7.20
N TRP A 443 -23.23 -16.37 7.52
CA TRP A 443 -22.05 -15.83 6.85
C TRP A 443 -21.36 -16.92 6.01
N GLY A 444 -21.02 -16.60 4.77
CA GLY A 444 -20.30 -17.48 3.85
C GLY A 444 -18.80 -17.60 4.12
N GLY A 445 -18.24 -16.78 5.02
CA GLY A 445 -16.80 -16.71 5.29
C GLY A 445 -16.09 -15.57 4.55
N LYS A 446 -14.78 -15.45 4.76
CA LYS A 446 -13.84 -14.56 4.06
C LYS A 446 -12.65 -15.37 3.56
N GLY A 447 -12.10 -15.00 2.40
CA GLY A 447 -10.97 -15.69 1.79
C GLY A 447 -9.63 -15.43 2.47
N SER A 448 -8.60 -16.16 2.03
CA SER A 448 -7.24 -16.09 2.56
C SER A 448 -6.21 -16.19 1.45
N ASP A 449 -5.16 -15.37 1.54
CA ASP A 449 -4.11 -15.23 0.52
C ASP A 449 -3.63 -16.60 0.00
N GLY A 450 -3.70 -16.83 -1.32
CA GLY A 450 -3.21 -18.05 -1.95
C GLY A 450 -4.02 -19.32 -1.62
N SER A 451 -5.29 -19.18 -1.25
CA SER A 451 -6.20 -20.31 -1.02
C SER A 451 -7.64 -19.92 -1.38
N PRO A 452 -8.10 -20.22 -2.62
CA PRO A 452 -9.47 -19.97 -3.01
C PRO A 452 -10.39 -20.93 -2.26
N PHE A 453 -11.53 -20.42 -1.80
CA PHE A 453 -12.49 -21.23 -1.05
C PHE A 453 -13.91 -21.05 -1.56
N LYS A 454 -14.69 -22.12 -1.41
CA LYS A 454 -16.07 -22.27 -1.87
C LYS A 454 -16.90 -22.84 -0.73
N THR A 455 -17.91 -22.10 -0.30
CA THR A 455 -18.82 -22.49 0.78
C THR A 455 -20.26 -22.48 0.29
N TRP A 456 -21.13 -23.27 0.92
CA TRP A 456 -22.54 -23.28 0.57
C TRP A 456 -23.42 -23.70 1.74
N MET A 457 -24.72 -23.46 1.62
CA MET A 457 -25.73 -23.99 2.53
C MET A 457 -26.99 -24.39 1.76
N THR A 458 -27.61 -25.53 2.11
CA THR A 458 -28.76 -26.08 1.37
C THR A 458 -29.98 -26.41 2.24
N ALA A 459 -31.17 -26.08 1.74
CA ALA A 459 -32.45 -26.44 2.35
C ALA A 459 -33.37 -27.15 1.36
N LYS A 460 -34.19 -28.07 1.85
CA LYS A 460 -35.24 -28.73 1.08
C LYS A 460 -36.57 -27.98 1.19
N VAL A 461 -37.31 -27.93 0.10
CA VAL A 461 -38.58 -27.19 -0.01
C VAL A 461 -39.57 -27.99 -0.85
N ASP A 462 -40.78 -28.18 -0.35
CA ASP A 462 -41.87 -28.82 -1.09
C ASP A 462 -42.72 -27.75 -1.80
N LEU A 463 -42.72 -27.78 -3.14
CA LEU A 463 -43.56 -26.96 -4.01
C LEU A 463 -44.52 -27.86 -4.84
N THR A 464 -44.68 -29.14 -4.50
CA THR A 464 -45.39 -30.14 -5.33
C THR A 464 -46.87 -29.84 -5.59
N ASN A 465 -47.48 -29.04 -4.71
CA ASN A 465 -48.90 -28.66 -4.77
C ASN A 465 -49.05 -27.12 -4.79
N LYS A 466 -48.15 -26.42 -5.48
CA LYS A 466 -48.13 -24.96 -5.59
C LYS A 466 -48.25 -24.50 -7.05
N GLU A 467 -48.82 -23.32 -7.27
CA GLU A 467 -48.95 -22.68 -8.59
C GLU A 467 -47.98 -21.50 -8.78
N THR A 468 -47.57 -20.86 -7.69
CA THR A 468 -46.60 -19.75 -7.66
C THR A 468 -45.58 -19.97 -6.54
N ALA A 469 -44.33 -19.55 -6.74
CA ALA A 469 -43.31 -19.57 -5.70
C ALA A 469 -42.25 -18.47 -5.94
N LYS A 470 -41.82 -17.81 -4.87
CA LYS A 470 -40.63 -16.93 -4.88
C LYS A 470 -39.81 -17.04 -3.61
N LEU A 471 -38.52 -16.81 -3.74
CA LEU A 471 -37.58 -16.64 -2.64
C LEU A 471 -37.35 -15.14 -2.40
N THR A 472 -37.39 -14.74 -1.13
CA THR A 472 -37.00 -13.41 -0.67
C THR A 472 -36.09 -13.52 0.55
N PHE A 473 -35.02 -12.74 0.61
CA PHE A 473 -34.12 -12.69 1.77
C PHE A 473 -33.50 -11.30 1.92
N LYS A 474 -32.84 -11.07 3.06
CA LYS A 474 -31.98 -9.90 3.28
C LYS A 474 -30.53 -10.34 3.11
N THR A 475 -29.72 -9.52 2.46
CA THR A 475 -28.28 -9.75 2.35
C THR A 475 -27.47 -8.48 2.57
N TRP A 476 -26.33 -8.65 3.21
CA TRP A 476 -25.25 -7.67 3.32
C TRP A 476 -24.03 -8.35 2.71
N TYR A 477 -23.26 -7.65 1.88
CA TYR A 477 -22.10 -8.29 1.25
C TYR A 477 -21.01 -7.27 0.93
N ASP A 478 -19.78 -7.76 0.98
CA ASP A 478 -18.57 -7.01 0.66
C ASP A 478 -17.54 -8.00 0.10
N ILE A 479 -17.50 -8.14 -1.22
CA ILE A 479 -16.80 -9.21 -1.97
C ILE A 479 -16.21 -8.62 -3.26
N GLU A 480 -15.10 -9.15 -3.78
CA GLU A 480 -14.38 -8.44 -4.86
C GLU A 480 -15.19 -8.33 -6.16
N GLU A 481 -15.37 -7.10 -6.65
CA GLU A 481 -16.27 -6.78 -7.76
C GLU A 481 -15.83 -7.39 -9.09
N GLY A 482 -16.63 -8.36 -9.56
CA GLY A 482 -16.41 -9.07 -10.81
C GLY A 482 -15.42 -10.23 -10.72
N TRP A 483 -14.91 -10.55 -9.53
CA TRP A 483 -13.97 -11.65 -9.29
C TRP A 483 -14.55 -12.68 -8.31
N ASP A 484 -15.03 -12.24 -7.15
CA ASP A 484 -15.75 -13.06 -6.18
C ASP A 484 -17.26 -13.09 -6.49
N PHE A 485 -17.91 -14.22 -6.26
CA PHE A 485 -19.35 -14.35 -6.50
C PHE A 485 -20.09 -15.13 -5.41
N ALA A 486 -21.16 -14.52 -4.89
CA ALA A 486 -22.23 -15.23 -4.20
C ALA A 486 -23.37 -15.55 -5.18
N THR A 487 -23.98 -16.72 -5.06
CA THR A 487 -25.02 -17.21 -5.98
C THR A 487 -26.16 -17.89 -5.24
N VAL A 488 -27.34 -17.83 -5.87
CA VAL A 488 -28.52 -18.61 -5.48
C VAL A 488 -28.76 -19.65 -6.57
N GLN A 489 -28.83 -20.91 -6.18
CA GLN A 489 -28.98 -22.05 -7.08
C GLN A 489 -30.09 -22.97 -6.60
N VAL A 490 -30.80 -23.64 -7.52
CA VAL A 490 -31.88 -24.56 -7.19
C VAL A 490 -31.81 -25.82 -8.05
N ARG A 491 -32.27 -26.95 -7.52
CA ARG A 491 -32.45 -28.19 -8.28
C ARG A 491 -33.65 -28.99 -7.77
N GLU A 492 -34.20 -29.84 -8.63
CA GLU A 492 -35.18 -30.85 -8.24
C GLU A 492 -34.51 -31.94 -7.39
N VAL A 493 -35.20 -32.44 -6.37
CA VAL A 493 -34.64 -33.46 -5.46
C VAL A 493 -34.35 -34.75 -6.23
N GLY A 494 -33.06 -35.14 -6.26
CA GLY A 494 -32.56 -36.27 -7.05
C GLY A 494 -31.94 -35.87 -8.38
N SER A 495 -31.98 -34.60 -8.77
CA SER A 495 -31.11 -34.04 -9.82
C SER A 495 -29.67 -33.90 -9.29
N GLU A 496 -28.68 -34.12 -10.15
CA GLU A 496 -27.29 -33.79 -9.86
C GLU A 496 -27.01 -32.30 -10.18
N GLU A 497 -27.46 -31.85 -11.36
CA GLU A 497 -27.30 -30.49 -11.89
C GLU A 497 -28.01 -29.41 -11.06
N TRP A 498 -27.40 -28.22 -11.02
CA TRP A 498 -27.90 -27.01 -10.35
C TRP A 498 -28.23 -25.91 -11.35
N THR A 499 -29.43 -25.33 -11.25
CA THR A 499 -29.81 -24.12 -12.00
C THR A 499 -29.46 -22.88 -11.19
N PHE A 500 -28.59 -22.03 -11.74
CA PHE A 500 -28.32 -20.69 -11.20
C PHE A 500 -29.53 -19.78 -11.45
N LEU A 501 -30.05 -19.16 -10.40
CA LEU A 501 -31.19 -18.25 -10.50
C LEU A 501 -30.75 -16.82 -10.75
N LYS A 502 -31.48 -16.12 -11.62
CA LYS A 502 -31.39 -14.66 -11.75
C LYS A 502 -32.30 -14.02 -10.69
N GLY A 503 -31.76 -13.05 -9.95
CA GLY A 503 -32.50 -12.23 -9.00
C GLY A 503 -32.49 -10.75 -9.37
N ASN A 504 -33.09 -9.91 -8.52
CA ASN A 504 -33.03 -8.45 -8.63
C ASN A 504 -31.63 -7.85 -8.39
N ILE A 505 -30.75 -8.58 -7.70
CA ILE A 505 -29.38 -8.16 -7.33
C ILE A 505 -28.25 -8.95 -8.04
N THR A 506 -28.58 -9.78 -9.03
CA THR A 506 -27.56 -10.56 -9.77
C THR A 506 -27.14 -9.90 -11.07
N THR A 507 -25.84 -9.78 -11.31
CA THR A 507 -25.24 -9.40 -12.58
C THR A 507 -24.79 -10.62 -13.41
N THR A 508 -24.48 -10.38 -14.68
CA THR A 508 -23.75 -11.30 -15.58
C THR A 508 -22.32 -10.79 -15.87
N GLU A 509 -21.98 -9.62 -15.36
CA GLU A 509 -20.70 -8.95 -15.56
C GLU A 509 -19.64 -9.53 -14.60
N ARG A 510 -18.41 -9.61 -15.08
CA ARG A 510 -17.23 -10.09 -14.35
C ARG A 510 -15.97 -9.59 -15.04
N ASP A 511 -14.83 -9.71 -14.39
CA ASP A 511 -13.56 -9.52 -15.06
C ASP A 511 -13.30 -10.65 -16.08
N PRO A 512 -12.77 -10.38 -17.29
CA PRO A 512 -12.39 -11.42 -18.24
C PRO A 512 -11.43 -12.47 -17.66
N ASN A 513 -10.57 -12.05 -16.73
CA ASN A 513 -9.51 -12.87 -16.13
C ASN A 513 -9.88 -13.49 -14.78
N ALA A 514 -11.08 -13.21 -14.25
CA ALA A 514 -11.59 -13.82 -13.01
C ALA A 514 -11.58 -15.34 -13.07
N ASP A 515 -11.22 -16.03 -11.98
CA ASP A 515 -11.24 -17.49 -11.93
C ASP A 515 -12.66 -18.05 -11.71
N VAL A 516 -13.46 -17.38 -10.87
CA VAL A 516 -14.86 -17.74 -10.60
C VAL A 516 -15.76 -17.35 -11.79
N LYS A 517 -16.50 -18.32 -12.34
CA LYS A 517 -17.25 -18.16 -13.61
C LYS A 517 -18.68 -18.66 -13.50
N VAL A 518 -19.55 -17.80 -12.97
CA VAL A 518 -20.99 -18.06 -12.80
C VAL A 518 -21.83 -17.34 -13.89
N PRO A 519 -23.00 -17.87 -14.28
CA PRO A 519 -23.86 -17.24 -15.28
C PRO A 519 -24.70 -16.08 -14.71
N PHE A 520 -25.05 -16.14 -13.43
CA PHE A 520 -25.69 -15.08 -12.65
C PHE A 520 -25.08 -15.10 -11.25
N GLY A 521 -24.69 -13.93 -10.73
CA GLY A 521 -24.12 -13.82 -9.39
C GLY A 521 -24.20 -12.43 -8.78
N ILE A 522 -24.06 -12.37 -7.47
CA ILE A 522 -23.94 -11.18 -6.64
C ILE A 522 -22.43 -10.94 -6.45
N THR A 523 -21.97 -9.71 -6.62
CA THR A 523 -20.55 -9.31 -6.53
C THR A 523 -20.45 -7.83 -6.13
N GLY A 524 -19.26 -7.37 -5.72
CA GLY A 524 -19.04 -6.00 -5.22
C GLY A 524 -19.49 -5.81 -3.76
N SER A 525 -19.93 -4.61 -3.40
CA SER A 525 -20.29 -4.25 -2.02
C SER A 525 -21.72 -3.70 -1.91
N SER A 526 -22.40 -3.98 -0.80
CA SER A 526 -23.75 -3.48 -0.48
C SER A 526 -23.75 -2.12 0.23
N GLU A 527 -22.64 -1.37 0.12
CA GLU A 527 -22.41 -0.06 0.77
C GLU A 527 -22.64 -0.09 2.29
N GLY A 528 -22.30 -1.21 2.95
CA GLY A 528 -22.52 -1.43 4.38
C GLY A 528 -23.98 -1.64 4.79
N LYS A 529 -24.92 -1.80 3.84
CA LYS A 529 -26.37 -1.88 4.08
C LYS A 529 -26.90 -3.29 3.82
N TRP A 530 -27.99 -3.65 4.52
CA TRP A 530 -28.78 -4.83 4.19
C TRP A 530 -29.78 -4.52 3.06
N VAL A 531 -29.64 -5.17 1.92
CA VAL A 531 -30.50 -5.01 0.74
C VAL A 531 -31.55 -6.12 0.63
N ASP A 532 -32.66 -5.82 -0.02
CA ASP A 532 -33.72 -6.78 -0.34
C ASP A 532 -33.35 -7.61 -1.59
N ALA A 533 -33.34 -8.93 -1.43
CA ALA A 533 -33.10 -9.87 -2.50
C ALA A 533 -34.39 -10.63 -2.84
N GLU A 534 -34.74 -10.70 -4.12
CA GLU A 534 -35.90 -11.42 -4.64
C GLU A 534 -35.52 -12.25 -5.88
N PHE A 535 -35.91 -13.52 -5.87
CA PHE A 535 -35.64 -14.52 -6.90
C PHE A 535 -36.91 -15.32 -7.20
N ASP A 536 -37.21 -15.51 -8.49
CA ASP A 536 -38.37 -16.28 -8.94
C ASP A 536 -38.09 -17.80 -8.82
N LEU A 537 -39.11 -18.56 -8.43
CA LEU A 537 -39.10 -20.03 -8.36
C LEU A 537 -40.24 -20.66 -9.21
N SER A 538 -40.90 -19.88 -10.06
CA SER A 538 -42.08 -20.32 -10.85
C SER A 538 -41.78 -21.51 -11.77
N ASP A 539 -40.57 -21.64 -12.32
CA ASP A 539 -40.14 -22.81 -13.12
C ASP A 539 -40.01 -24.12 -12.30
N PHE A 540 -40.12 -24.04 -10.97
CA PHE A 540 -39.89 -25.13 -10.03
C PHE A 540 -41.13 -25.52 -9.21
N VAL A 541 -42.28 -24.90 -9.47
CA VAL A 541 -43.56 -25.32 -8.88
C VAL A 541 -43.97 -26.71 -9.40
N GLY A 542 -44.69 -27.48 -8.59
CA GLY A 542 -45.00 -28.88 -8.88
C GLY A 542 -43.90 -29.88 -8.53
N LYS A 543 -42.83 -29.46 -7.82
CA LYS A 543 -41.66 -30.30 -7.47
C LYS A 543 -41.26 -30.23 -6.00
N GLU A 544 -40.51 -31.23 -5.51
CA GLU A 544 -39.66 -31.07 -4.32
C GLU A 544 -38.29 -30.57 -4.79
N ILE A 545 -37.75 -29.52 -4.16
CA ILE A 545 -36.48 -28.90 -4.55
C ILE A 545 -35.47 -28.85 -3.40
N GLU A 546 -34.20 -28.77 -3.78
CA GLU A 546 -33.13 -28.24 -2.93
C GLU A 546 -32.77 -26.83 -3.41
N LEU A 547 -32.82 -25.87 -2.49
CA LEU A 547 -32.28 -24.52 -2.64
C LEU A 547 -30.86 -24.50 -2.07
N LYS A 548 -29.94 -23.78 -2.72
CA LYS A 548 -28.57 -23.54 -2.28
C LYS A 548 -28.22 -22.06 -2.35
N PHE A 549 -27.62 -21.55 -1.28
CA PHE A 549 -26.77 -20.37 -1.31
C PHE A 549 -25.32 -20.85 -1.41
N GLU A 550 -24.51 -20.25 -2.28
CA GLU A 550 -23.11 -20.64 -2.50
C GLU A 550 -22.26 -19.39 -2.69
N TYR A 551 -21.15 -19.29 -1.95
CA TYR A 551 -20.17 -18.21 -2.05
C TYR A 551 -18.83 -18.81 -2.49
N GLU A 552 -18.22 -18.22 -3.51
CA GLU A 552 -16.98 -18.68 -4.11
C GLU A 552 -16.08 -17.49 -4.41
N THR A 553 -14.79 -17.65 -4.12
CA THR A 553 -13.78 -16.60 -4.22
C THR A 553 -12.62 -17.04 -5.10
N ASP A 554 -11.87 -16.06 -5.63
CA ASP A 554 -10.55 -16.35 -6.19
C ASP A 554 -9.50 -16.53 -5.06
N SER A 555 -8.21 -16.52 -5.38
CA SER A 555 -7.15 -16.75 -4.38
C SER A 555 -6.67 -15.49 -3.64
N TYR A 556 -7.10 -14.28 -4.02
CA TYR A 556 -6.46 -13.00 -3.67
C TYR A 556 -7.40 -11.78 -3.74
N VAL A 557 -7.31 -10.90 -2.73
CA VAL A 557 -8.18 -9.73 -2.49
C VAL A 557 -9.57 -10.14 -2.00
N PHE A 558 -9.92 -9.74 -0.78
CA PHE A 558 -11.17 -10.18 -0.15
C PHE A 558 -11.77 -9.06 0.72
N GLY A 559 -13.02 -8.71 0.45
CA GLY A 559 -13.85 -7.92 1.35
C GLY A 559 -14.26 -8.71 2.61
N ALA A 560 -15.28 -8.27 3.34
CA ALA A 560 -15.75 -8.95 4.55
C ALA A 560 -16.64 -10.20 4.30
N GLY A 561 -16.96 -10.53 3.05
CA GLY A 561 -17.71 -11.72 2.66
C GLY A 561 -19.21 -11.50 2.47
N PHE A 562 -19.93 -12.61 2.27
CA PHE A 562 -21.36 -12.63 1.97
C PHE A 562 -22.21 -13.04 3.19
N TYR A 563 -23.21 -12.24 3.55
CA TYR A 563 -24.13 -12.49 4.67
C TYR A 563 -25.59 -12.59 4.20
N VAL A 564 -26.37 -13.47 4.85
CA VAL A 564 -27.78 -13.75 4.53
C VAL A 564 -28.62 -13.86 5.80
N ASP A 565 -29.79 -13.22 5.81
CA ASP A 565 -30.74 -13.20 6.93
C ASP A 565 -32.21 -13.15 6.43
N ASN A 566 -33.17 -13.41 7.30
CA ASN A 566 -34.62 -13.40 7.04
C ASN A 566 -35.03 -14.16 5.77
N ILE A 567 -34.46 -15.36 5.56
CA ILE A 567 -34.70 -16.18 4.36
C ILE A 567 -36.15 -16.66 4.37
N SER A 568 -36.92 -16.32 3.35
CA SER A 568 -38.34 -16.63 3.25
C SER A 568 -38.70 -17.14 1.87
N ILE A 569 -39.40 -18.27 1.78
CA ILE A 569 -40.01 -18.74 0.53
C ILE A 569 -41.52 -18.63 0.66
N ILE A 570 -42.13 -17.90 -0.26
CA ILE A 570 -43.57 -17.64 -0.31
C ILE A 570 -44.12 -18.35 -1.54
N ALA A 571 -45.06 -19.27 -1.34
CA ALA A 571 -45.71 -20.03 -2.40
C ALA A 571 -47.23 -20.01 -2.23
N ASP A 572 -47.94 -19.51 -3.24
CA ASP A 572 -49.39 -19.21 -3.23
C ASP A 572 -49.83 -18.31 -2.06
N ASN A 573 -48.99 -17.33 -1.72
CA ASN A 573 -49.12 -16.41 -0.59
C ASN A 573 -48.95 -17.05 0.81
N GLU A 574 -48.59 -18.33 0.89
CA GLU A 574 -48.22 -19.00 2.14
C GLU A 574 -46.69 -19.05 2.30
N GLN A 575 -46.19 -18.84 3.50
CA GLN A 575 -44.76 -18.96 3.81
C GLN A 575 -44.39 -20.43 4.05
N VAL A 576 -43.75 -21.07 3.07
CA VAL A 576 -43.38 -22.50 3.13
C VAL A 576 -42.00 -22.75 3.74
N LEU A 577 -41.12 -21.74 3.71
CA LEU A 577 -39.85 -21.69 4.42
C LEU A 577 -39.71 -20.32 5.09
N PHE A 578 -39.20 -20.29 6.32
CA PHE A 578 -38.70 -19.07 6.97
C PHE A 578 -37.51 -19.40 7.87
N ASP A 579 -36.41 -18.68 7.78
CA ASP A 579 -35.26 -18.77 8.67
C ASP A 579 -34.72 -17.37 8.98
N ASP A 580 -34.85 -16.95 10.25
CA ASP A 580 -34.30 -15.72 10.84
C ASP A 580 -32.98 -15.98 11.57
N VAL A 581 -32.37 -17.16 11.36
CA VAL A 581 -31.08 -17.61 11.88
C VAL A 581 -31.00 -17.71 13.42
N GLU A 582 -31.95 -17.18 14.18
CA GLU A 582 -31.95 -17.20 15.66
C GLU A 582 -32.05 -18.63 16.24
N GLY A 583 -32.76 -19.53 15.56
CA GLY A 583 -33.03 -20.90 16.02
C GLY A 583 -31.96 -21.95 15.69
N GLU A 584 -32.39 -23.21 15.60
CA GLU A 584 -31.63 -24.28 14.95
C GLU A 584 -31.64 -24.06 13.42
N PRO A 585 -30.49 -24.17 12.72
CA PRO A 585 -30.42 -23.92 11.28
C PRO A 585 -31.38 -24.79 10.46
N LYS A 586 -32.13 -24.17 9.52
CA LYS A 586 -32.97 -24.91 8.55
C LYS A 586 -32.22 -25.26 7.26
N PHE A 587 -30.99 -24.73 7.12
CA PHE A 587 -30.05 -25.06 6.07
C PHE A 587 -28.95 -25.99 6.59
N ASN A 588 -28.61 -27.01 5.79
CA ASN A 588 -27.41 -27.81 5.99
C ASN A 588 -26.20 -26.96 5.58
N LEU A 589 -25.37 -26.57 6.55
CA LEU A 589 -24.24 -25.66 6.32
C LEU A 589 -22.98 -26.42 5.89
N ASN A 590 -22.24 -25.87 4.92
CA ASN A 590 -20.92 -26.33 4.52
C ASN A 590 -19.99 -25.11 4.32
N GLY A 591 -19.15 -24.83 5.32
CA GLY A 591 -18.32 -23.63 5.37
C GLY A 591 -19.07 -22.35 5.78
N PHE A 592 -20.36 -22.22 5.40
CA PHE A 592 -21.24 -21.21 6.00
C PHE A 592 -21.36 -21.43 7.53
N ILE A 593 -21.42 -20.34 8.29
CA ILE A 593 -21.63 -20.38 9.75
C ILE A 593 -22.74 -19.42 10.19
N LYS A 594 -23.25 -19.63 11.40
CA LYS A 594 -24.12 -18.71 12.14
C LYS A 594 -23.24 -17.68 12.86
N ASP A 595 -23.13 -16.47 12.31
CA ASP A 595 -22.26 -15.40 12.81
C ASP A 595 -23.08 -14.22 13.40
N THR A 596 -22.42 -13.36 14.20
CA THR A 596 -23.00 -12.18 14.86
C THR A 596 -22.67 -10.84 14.21
N GLY A 597 -22.04 -10.83 13.02
CA GLY A 597 -21.63 -9.63 12.28
C GLY A 597 -20.29 -9.04 12.74
N VAL A 598 -19.43 -9.84 13.37
CA VAL A 598 -18.23 -9.35 14.06
C VAL A 598 -17.02 -10.23 13.80
N ILE A 599 -15.85 -9.62 13.65
CA ILE A 599 -14.58 -10.32 13.47
C ILE A 599 -13.60 -9.91 14.57
N PHE A 600 -12.64 -10.79 14.85
CA PHE A 600 -11.51 -10.52 15.74
C PHE A 600 -10.23 -10.45 14.91
N ALA A 601 -9.41 -9.42 15.14
CA ALA A 601 -8.18 -9.17 14.40
C ALA A 601 -6.99 -8.91 15.35
N PRO A 602 -5.77 -9.34 15.00
CA PRO A 602 -4.57 -9.01 15.76
C PRO A 602 -4.34 -7.50 15.83
N HIS A 603 -3.97 -7.00 17.01
CA HIS A 603 -3.58 -5.61 17.19
C HIS A 603 -2.48 -5.47 18.24
N TYR A 604 -1.59 -4.48 18.07
CA TYR A 604 -0.38 -4.33 18.91
C TYR A 604 0.20 -2.93 18.85
N TYR A 605 1.02 -2.60 19.86
CA TYR A 605 1.89 -1.43 19.79
C TYR A 605 3.27 -1.81 19.23
N LEU A 606 3.84 -0.94 18.40
CA LEU A 606 5.25 -0.93 18.03
C LEU A 606 5.89 0.33 18.65
N VAL A 607 6.82 0.15 19.56
CA VAL A 607 7.43 1.22 20.35
C VAL A 607 8.91 1.32 20.04
N GLU A 608 9.33 2.44 19.47
CA GLU A 608 10.71 2.68 19.05
C GLU A 608 11.25 3.97 19.68
N TRP A 609 12.56 4.18 19.54
CA TRP A 609 13.23 5.39 20.03
C TRP A 609 13.84 6.14 18.85
N ARG A 610 13.41 7.38 18.61
CA ARG A 610 13.86 8.21 17.48
C ARG A 610 14.74 9.36 17.97
N ASN A 611 15.75 9.70 17.18
CA ASN A 611 16.77 10.70 17.51
C ASN A 611 17.34 11.30 16.22
N HIS A 612 17.91 12.50 16.27
CA HIS A 612 18.50 13.21 15.11
C HIS A 612 19.86 12.61 14.69
N HIS A 613 19.85 11.33 14.29
CA HIS A 613 21.02 10.51 14.01
C HIS A 613 20.79 9.60 12.80
N GLY A 614 21.83 9.40 11.99
CA GLY A 614 21.71 8.64 10.73
C GLY A 614 20.81 9.38 9.74
N VAL A 615 19.90 8.66 9.08
CA VAL A 615 18.82 9.21 8.23
C VAL A 615 17.86 10.11 9.03
N ASP A 616 17.61 9.80 10.30
CA ASP A 616 16.67 10.52 11.16
C ASP A 616 17.16 11.94 11.56
N LYS A 617 18.32 12.39 11.05
CA LYS A 617 18.66 13.82 11.02
C LYS A 617 17.63 14.66 10.26
N GLY A 618 16.99 14.09 9.23
CA GLY A 618 15.92 14.76 8.48
C GLY A 618 14.77 15.28 9.36
N LEU A 619 14.51 14.61 10.50
CA LEU A 619 13.53 15.06 11.49
C LEU A 619 13.89 16.41 12.13
N ALA A 620 15.16 16.80 12.17
CA ALA A 620 15.57 18.14 12.64
C ALA A 620 15.40 19.22 11.55
N HIS A 621 15.20 18.81 10.30
CA HIS A 621 15.31 19.65 9.10
C HIS A 621 14.05 19.55 8.23
N ASN A 622 12.87 19.89 8.76
CA ASN A 622 11.65 19.97 7.95
C ASN A 622 11.49 21.40 7.42
N ASN A 623 11.76 21.60 6.13
CA ASN A 623 11.74 22.91 5.47
C ASN A 623 10.37 23.22 4.83
N VAL A 624 9.82 24.41 5.09
CA VAL A 624 8.69 25.00 4.37
C VAL A 624 9.03 26.44 3.97
N LEU A 625 9.30 26.66 2.67
CA LEU A 625 9.65 27.97 2.09
C LEU A 625 10.76 28.72 2.86
N GLY A 626 11.78 27.98 3.30
CA GLY A 626 12.93 28.49 4.06
C GLY A 626 12.77 28.48 5.58
N ASN A 627 11.57 28.21 6.10
CA ASN A 627 11.35 27.98 7.53
C ASN A 627 11.70 26.52 7.86
N ILE A 628 12.70 26.29 8.71
CA ILE A 628 13.09 24.94 9.14
C ILE A 628 12.63 24.70 10.58
N PHE A 629 11.91 23.60 10.82
CA PHE A 629 11.45 23.17 12.14
C PHE A 629 11.71 21.67 12.41
N SER A 630 11.66 21.30 13.69
CA SER A 630 12.05 19.97 14.18
C SER A 630 10.84 19.13 14.58
N TYR A 631 10.91 17.85 14.24
CA TYR A 631 10.21 16.76 14.89
C TYR A 631 11.06 16.26 16.07
N ASP A 632 10.45 15.88 17.20
CA ASP A 632 11.15 15.82 18.49
C ASP A 632 11.73 14.46 18.91
N PRO A 633 12.98 14.39 19.44
CA PRO A 633 13.62 13.13 19.78
C PRO A 633 13.07 12.52 21.08
N GLY A 634 12.54 11.30 20.96
CA GLY A 634 11.87 10.59 22.05
C GLY A 634 11.43 9.16 21.70
N MET A 635 10.47 8.65 22.47
CA MET A 635 9.80 7.37 22.26
C MET A 635 8.54 7.60 21.41
N LEU A 636 8.48 7.01 20.21
CA LEU A 636 7.24 6.90 19.47
C LEU A 636 6.47 5.65 19.91
N VAL A 637 5.15 5.80 20.03
CA VAL A 637 4.22 4.69 20.26
C VAL A 637 3.34 4.57 19.02
N TRP A 638 3.69 3.67 18.11
CA TRP A 638 2.86 3.31 16.97
C TRP A 638 1.84 2.26 17.40
N TYR A 639 0.63 2.34 16.85
CA TYR A 639 -0.44 1.36 17.02
C TYR A 639 -0.76 0.71 15.67
N VAL A 640 -0.81 -0.62 15.64
CA VAL A 640 -1.06 -1.46 14.46
C VAL A 640 -2.35 -2.25 14.65
N ASP A 641 -3.15 -2.33 13.60
CA ASP A 641 -4.50 -2.88 13.63
C ASP A 641 -4.79 -3.68 12.34
N GLU A 642 -4.58 -5.01 12.39
CA GLU A 642 -4.59 -5.89 11.20
C GLU A 642 -6.00 -6.16 10.64
N TYR A 643 -7.05 -5.49 11.15
CA TYR A 643 -8.37 -5.44 10.50
C TYR A 643 -8.36 -4.50 9.28
N PHE A 644 -7.64 -3.39 9.37
CA PHE A 644 -7.61 -2.36 8.33
C PHE A 644 -6.52 -2.67 7.29
N THR A 645 -6.78 -2.31 6.05
CA THR A 645 -5.84 -2.46 4.92
C THR A 645 -5.39 -1.10 4.36
N ASP A 646 -5.80 -0.02 5.02
CA ASP A 646 -5.68 1.36 4.56
C ASP A 646 -5.62 2.32 5.77
N ASN A 647 -5.31 3.58 5.47
CA ASN A 647 -5.22 4.68 6.42
C ASN A 647 -6.16 5.83 6.02
N TRP A 648 -7.40 5.52 5.64
CA TRP A 648 -8.39 6.51 5.23
C TRP A 648 -9.07 7.17 6.43
N TYR A 649 -8.29 7.97 7.17
CA TYR A 649 -8.70 8.62 8.41
C TYR A 649 -9.93 9.53 8.28
N GLY A 650 -10.26 10.02 7.09
CA GLY A 650 -11.52 10.74 6.83
C GLY A 650 -12.76 9.83 6.70
N VAL A 651 -12.57 8.54 6.42
CA VAL A 651 -13.62 7.50 6.40
C VAL A 651 -13.82 6.91 7.80
N HIS A 652 -12.74 6.60 8.52
CA HIS A 652 -12.76 6.09 9.89
C HIS A 652 -11.79 6.87 10.81
N PRO A 653 -12.18 8.05 11.31
CA PRO A 653 -11.33 8.88 12.18
C PRO A 653 -10.90 8.14 13.45
N GLY A 654 -9.58 8.08 13.66
CA GLY A 654 -8.93 7.39 14.78
C GLY A 654 -8.60 5.91 14.54
N ASP A 655 -9.03 5.32 13.43
CA ASP A 655 -8.72 3.95 13.02
C ASP A 655 -8.03 3.92 11.63
N GLY A 656 -7.43 2.79 11.27
CA GLY A 656 -6.50 2.61 10.15
C GLY A 656 -5.35 1.69 10.54
N PHE A 657 -4.71 1.03 9.56
CA PHE A 657 -3.79 -0.10 9.77
C PHE A 657 -2.57 0.25 10.62
N LEU A 658 -2.09 1.49 10.52
CA LEU A 658 -0.93 2.01 11.25
C LEU A 658 -1.16 3.48 11.61
N GLY A 659 -0.83 3.87 12.84
CA GLY A 659 -0.72 5.29 13.17
C GLY A 659 0.00 5.54 14.48
N ILE A 660 0.52 6.75 14.65
CA ILE A 660 1.18 7.16 15.89
C ILE A 660 0.14 7.54 16.93
N VAL A 661 0.36 7.13 18.16
CA VAL A 661 -0.35 7.64 19.34
C VAL A 661 0.36 8.93 19.76
N ASP A 662 -0.35 10.04 19.63
CA ASP A 662 0.21 11.37 19.89
C ASP A 662 0.61 11.57 21.36
N ALA A 663 1.71 12.30 21.57
CA ALA A 663 2.17 12.73 22.89
C ALA A 663 1.61 14.12 23.27
N ASP A 664 1.31 15.00 22.29
CA ASP A 664 0.66 16.28 22.55
C ASP A 664 -0.53 16.51 21.59
N GLN A 665 -1.73 16.53 22.16
CA GLN A 665 -2.98 16.69 21.41
C GLN A 665 -3.40 18.18 21.25
N ASN A 666 -2.53 19.14 21.60
CA ASN A 666 -2.84 20.57 21.56
C ASN A 666 -2.67 21.16 20.15
N ASN A 667 -3.76 21.16 19.38
CA ASN A 667 -3.77 21.57 17.97
C ASN A 667 -3.11 22.92 17.66
N ILE A 668 -2.04 22.88 16.86
CA ILE A 668 -1.34 24.03 16.27
C ILE A 668 -2.24 24.72 15.25
N MET A 669 -2.22 26.06 15.28
CA MET A 669 -3.11 26.91 14.47
C MET A 669 -2.32 27.87 13.59
N TRP A 670 -2.65 27.90 12.29
CA TRP A 670 -2.33 29.02 11.42
C TRP A 670 -3.04 30.28 11.92
N LYS A 671 -2.27 31.33 12.21
CA LYS A 671 -2.69 32.65 12.70
C LYS A 671 -2.55 33.64 11.55
N PHE A 672 -3.67 34.10 10.98
CA PHE A 672 -3.68 34.98 9.80
C PHE A 672 -3.66 36.46 10.18
N ILE A 673 -3.03 37.31 9.35
CA ILE A 673 -2.94 38.77 9.55
C ILE A 673 -4.29 39.49 9.60
N ASN A 674 -5.35 38.86 9.09
CA ASN A 674 -6.73 39.37 9.15
C ASN A 674 -7.50 38.93 10.42
N GLY A 675 -6.85 38.20 11.33
CA GLY A 675 -7.44 37.69 12.57
C GLY A 675 -8.16 36.34 12.45
N LYS A 676 -8.26 35.74 11.25
CA LYS A 676 -8.70 34.33 11.11
C LYS A 676 -7.70 33.38 11.79
N LYS A 677 -8.20 32.20 12.15
CA LYS A 677 -7.38 31.02 12.47
C LYS A 677 -7.88 29.81 11.68
N ALA A 678 -6.98 28.90 11.34
CA ALA A 678 -7.28 27.57 10.82
C ALA A 678 -6.32 26.55 11.44
N PHE A 679 -6.69 25.27 11.48
CA PHE A 679 -5.78 24.20 11.91
C PHE A 679 -4.62 24.07 10.92
N ALA A 680 -3.43 23.72 11.42
CA ALA A 680 -2.34 23.23 10.58
C ALA A 680 -2.55 21.76 10.21
N SER A 681 -1.91 21.29 9.13
CA SER A 681 -1.93 19.87 8.70
C SER A 681 -0.99 19.00 9.57
N ALA A 682 -1.08 17.67 9.43
CA ALA A 682 -0.27 16.69 10.17
C ALA A 682 1.24 16.97 10.13
N THR A 683 1.74 17.55 9.03
CA THR A 683 3.14 18.02 8.88
C THR A 683 3.59 19.00 9.95
N TYR A 684 2.66 19.65 10.65
CA TYR A 684 2.93 20.51 11.80
C TYR A 684 2.43 19.86 13.09
N GLN A 685 1.22 19.28 13.09
CA GLN A 685 0.62 18.70 14.30
C GLN A 685 1.41 17.50 14.87
N MET A 686 2.08 16.71 14.03
CA MET A 686 2.74 15.47 14.48
C MET A 686 4.20 15.70 14.93
N HIS A 687 4.66 16.95 15.07
CA HIS A 687 6.09 17.23 15.27
C HIS A 687 6.57 16.85 16.69
N ASP A 688 5.70 17.00 17.67
CA ASP A 688 5.87 16.80 19.11
C ASP A 688 5.35 15.45 19.62
N ALA A 689 4.82 14.60 18.73
CA ALA A 689 4.20 13.29 19.03
C ALA A 689 5.12 12.21 19.67
N ALA A 690 6.35 12.56 20.05
CA ALA A 690 7.33 11.66 20.66
C ALA A 690 7.47 11.89 22.18
N PHE A 691 7.09 10.90 22.96
CA PHE A 691 7.20 10.92 24.42
C PHE A 691 8.66 11.12 24.86
N SER A 692 8.93 12.11 25.71
CA SER A 692 10.30 12.51 26.10
C SER A 692 10.37 13.07 27.53
N LYS A 693 11.56 12.98 28.15
CA LYS A 693 11.90 13.71 29.40
C LYS A 693 12.55 15.07 29.14
N ASN A 694 12.90 15.34 27.89
CA ASN A 694 13.21 16.68 27.46
C ASN A 694 11.88 17.44 27.27
N LYS A 695 11.95 18.77 27.32
CA LYS A 695 10.86 19.61 26.81
C LYS A 695 10.89 19.61 25.28
N GLU A 696 9.73 19.62 24.63
CA GLU A 696 9.61 19.69 23.17
C GLU A 696 10.40 20.90 22.60
N SER A 697 10.79 20.82 21.34
CA SER A 697 11.36 21.91 20.55
C SER A 697 10.36 23.05 20.34
N SER A 698 10.76 24.11 19.63
CA SER A 698 9.86 25.23 19.29
C SER A 698 9.52 25.20 17.81
N LEU A 699 8.25 24.99 17.47
CA LEU A 699 7.75 25.22 16.12
C LEU A 699 7.37 26.70 15.96
N TYR A 700 8.00 27.36 14.98
CA TYR A 700 7.62 28.68 14.49
C TYR A 700 7.85 28.71 12.98
N VAL A 701 6.82 29.05 12.20
CA VAL A 701 6.84 29.05 10.74
C VAL A 701 6.15 30.33 10.25
N ASP A 702 6.94 31.27 9.72
CA ASP A 702 6.44 32.55 9.21
C ASP A 702 6.29 32.51 7.69
N LEU A 703 5.03 32.62 7.24
CA LEU A 703 4.65 32.72 5.83
C LEU A 703 3.81 33.99 5.59
N VAL A 704 4.03 35.05 6.38
CA VAL A 704 3.24 36.30 6.29
C VAL A 704 3.41 36.97 4.92
N ASP A 705 4.62 37.00 4.37
CA ASP A 705 4.88 37.61 3.06
C ASP A 705 4.32 36.78 1.87
N TYR A 706 4.16 35.46 2.05
CA TYR A 706 3.64 34.55 1.01
C TYR A 706 2.11 34.40 1.06
N TYR A 707 1.55 34.20 2.25
CA TYR A 707 0.13 33.83 2.44
C TYR A 707 -0.58 34.61 3.56
N GLY A 708 0.10 35.56 4.22
CA GLY A 708 -0.46 36.33 5.32
C GLY A 708 -0.75 35.50 6.58
N ARG A 709 0.03 34.44 6.83
CA ARG A 709 -0.13 33.51 7.96
C ARG A 709 1.21 33.20 8.63
N TYR A 710 1.18 32.94 9.93
CA TYR A 710 2.26 32.23 10.63
C TYR A 710 1.66 31.11 11.48
N ALA A 711 2.45 30.07 11.75
CA ALA A 711 2.14 29.07 12.77
C ALA A 711 3.19 29.18 13.88
N GLU A 712 2.72 29.02 15.11
CA GLU A 712 3.57 28.82 16.27
C GLU A 712 2.83 27.85 17.18
N ASP A 713 3.57 26.90 17.74
CA ASP A 713 3.09 26.17 18.90
C ASP A 713 3.18 27.10 20.12
N ASP A 714 2.08 27.19 20.88
CA ASP A 714 1.98 27.97 22.12
C ASP A 714 1.74 27.11 23.38
N TYR A 715 1.84 25.78 23.27
CA TYR A 715 1.74 24.81 24.36
C TYR A 715 2.85 23.76 24.27
N ARG A 716 3.88 23.90 25.12
CA ARG A 716 4.96 22.91 25.25
C ARG A 716 5.10 22.43 26.68
N TYR A 717 5.15 21.12 26.89
CA TYR A 717 5.35 20.44 28.15
C TYR A 717 6.51 19.41 28.13
N SER A 718 6.22 18.14 28.41
CA SER A 718 7.10 16.96 28.32
C SER A 718 6.35 15.74 28.89
N GLU A 719 5.67 14.95 28.07
CA GLU A 719 5.09 13.67 28.52
C GLU A 719 6.07 12.51 28.32
N HIS A 720 6.31 11.75 29.38
CA HIS A 720 7.26 10.65 29.44
C HIS A 720 6.61 9.30 29.81
N VAL A 721 5.28 9.26 29.86
CA VAL A 721 4.47 8.08 30.10
C VAL A 721 3.30 8.01 29.11
N PHE A 722 3.39 7.09 28.16
CA PHE A 722 2.19 6.59 27.47
C PHE A 722 1.38 5.74 28.45
N ASP A 723 0.06 5.95 28.46
CA ASP A 723 -0.84 5.40 29.46
C ASP A 723 -2.22 5.16 28.84
N ASP A 724 -2.53 3.92 28.45
CA ASP A 724 -3.73 3.60 27.65
C ASP A 724 -5.07 3.90 28.34
N THR A 725 -5.04 4.32 29.61
CA THR A 725 -6.22 4.77 30.37
C THR A 725 -6.56 6.25 30.12
N LYS A 726 -5.71 6.98 29.40
CA LYS A 726 -5.97 8.32 28.87
C LYS A 726 -6.77 8.25 27.56
N ASP A 727 -7.41 9.36 27.22
CA ASP A 727 -8.03 9.58 25.92
C ASP A 727 -6.97 10.07 24.92
N TYR A 728 -6.66 9.27 23.91
CA TYR A 728 -5.75 9.60 22.80
C TYR A 728 -6.50 9.96 21.50
N THR A 729 -7.80 10.22 21.57
CA THR A 729 -8.54 10.85 20.47
C THR A 729 -8.30 12.36 20.45
N ASN A 730 -8.59 13.02 19.32
CA ASN A 730 -8.51 14.48 19.22
C ASN A 730 -9.87 15.03 18.77
N ALA A 731 -10.64 15.58 19.70
CA ALA A 731 -12.02 16.00 19.44
C ALA A 731 -12.17 17.19 18.48
N GLN A 732 -11.07 17.82 18.06
CA GLN A 732 -11.05 18.92 17.07
C GLN A 732 -10.50 18.47 15.72
N LEU A 733 -9.46 17.64 15.71
CA LEU A 733 -8.90 16.97 14.52
C LEU A 733 -8.96 15.44 14.70
N PRO A 734 -10.16 14.81 14.61
CA PRO A 734 -10.32 13.38 14.91
C PRO A 734 -9.56 12.47 13.96
N TYR A 735 -9.14 12.99 12.81
CA TYR A 735 -8.25 12.34 11.83
C TYR A 735 -6.85 12.02 12.41
N LEU A 736 -6.39 12.76 13.43
CA LEU A 736 -5.05 12.62 14.01
C LEU A 736 -5.04 11.96 15.41
N GLY A 737 -6.21 11.71 15.99
CA GLY A 737 -6.31 10.88 17.20
C GLY A 737 -6.13 9.39 16.90
N ARG A 738 -6.10 8.53 17.93
CA ARG A 738 -6.19 7.07 17.79
C ARG A 738 -7.22 6.43 18.73
N ASN A 739 -8.06 5.58 18.16
CA ASN A 739 -9.09 4.78 18.85
C ASN A 739 -8.48 3.52 19.47
N ILE A 740 -7.67 3.70 20.51
CA ILE A 740 -7.04 2.60 21.25
C ILE A 740 -8.00 1.94 22.26
N ILE A 741 -7.68 0.71 22.67
CA ILE A 741 -8.38 0.01 23.76
C ILE A 741 -7.54 0.14 25.03
N SER A 742 -8.18 0.57 26.12
CA SER A 742 -7.54 0.59 27.44
C SER A 742 -7.46 -0.81 28.05
N TYR A 743 -6.24 -1.26 28.30
CA TYR A 743 -5.88 -2.49 28.98
C TYR A 743 -5.17 -2.24 30.33
N GLY A 744 -4.98 -0.98 30.71
CA GLY A 744 -4.15 -0.55 31.85
C GLY A 744 -2.65 -0.49 31.54
N LEU A 745 -2.26 -0.63 30.26
CA LEU A 745 -0.87 -0.61 29.82
C LEU A 745 -0.27 0.79 30.03
N LYS A 746 0.89 0.83 30.69
CA LYS A 746 1.69 2.05 30.84
C LYS A 746 3.12 1.80 30.41
N ILE A 747 3.68 2.73 29.64
CA ILE A 747 5.02 2.66 29.06
C ILE A 747 5.77 3.91 29.54
N GLU A 748 6.54 3.73 30.62
CA GLU A 748 7.25 4.76 31.37
C GLU A 748 8.68 4.88 30.87
N ILE A 749 9.11 6.05 30.40
CA ILE A 749 10.55 6.34 30.25
C ILE A 749 11.13 6.40 31.66
N ALA A 750 11.94 5.40 32.06
CA ALA A 750 12.60 5.40 33.36
C ALA A 750 13.87 6.28 33.32
N GLN A 751 14.69 6.12 32.29
CA GLN A 751 15.93 6.87 32.05
C GLN A 751 16.05 7.25 30.57
N GLN A 752 16.62 8.42 30.28
CA GLN A 752 16.93 8.90 28.93
C GLN A 752 18.40 9.31 28.87
N ALA A 753 19.07 9.04 27.76
CA ALA A 753 20.46 9.47 27.55
C ALA A 753 20.53 10.99 27.27
N LYS A 754 21.64 11.63 27.65
CA LYS A 754 21.82 13.09 27.46
C LYS A 754 21.96 13.53 25.99
N ASP A 755 22.28 12.57 25.13
CA ASP A 755 22.43 12.68 23.67
C ASP A 755 21.25 12.03 22.93
N ASN A 756 20.20 11.64 23.66
CA ASN A 756 19.06 10.85 23.18
C ASN A 756 19.44 9.56 22.42
N SER A 757 20.66 9.01 22.58
CA SER A 757 21.08 7.79 21.87
C SER A 757 20.35 6.51 22.33
N TYR A 758 19.79 6.53 23.55
CA TYR A 758 18.98 5.45 24.10
C TYR A 758 18.06 5.93 25.23
N ALA A 759 17.05 5.13 25.52
CA ALA A 759 16.26 5.20 26.75
C ALA A 759 16.12 3.83 27.42
N LYS A 760 15.87 3.83 28.73
CA LYS A 760 15.39 2.67 29.47
C LYS A 760 13.90 2.85 29.71
N ILE A 761 13.11 2.00 29.10
CA ILE A 761 11.64 1.99 29.15
C ILE A 761 11.18 0.95 30.17
N ARG A 762 10.07 1.22 30.87
CA ARG A 762 9.42 0.29 31.79
C ARG A 762 7.94 0.12 31.42
N ILE A 763 7.55 -1.11 31.15
CA ILE A 763 6.20 -1.50 30.73
C ILE A 763 5.46 -2.09 31.92
N LYS A 764 4.22 -1.67 32.18
CA LYS A 764 3.41 -2.08 33.34
C LYS A 764 1.93 -2.30 32.99
N ARG A 765 1.24 -2.97 33.91
CA ARG A 765 -0.21 -3.10 34.06
C ARG A 765 -0.58 -2.91 35.54
#